data_AF-A0AAV1Q536-F1
#
_entry.id   AF-A0AAV1Q536-F1
#
_cell.length_a   1.000
_cell.length_b   1.000
_cell.length_c   1.000
_cell.angle_alpha   90.00
_cell.angle_beta   90.00
_cell.angle_gamma   90.00
#
_symmetry.space_group_name_H-M   'P 1'
#
loop_
_entity.id
_entity.type
_entity.pdbx_description
1 polymer ?
#
loop_
_entity_poly.entity_id
_entity_poly.type
_entity_poly.pdbx_seq_one_letter_code
_entity_poly.pdbx_strand_id
1 'polypeptide(L)'
;MDQCEDREEGVPPSKRPRCEEHDSQTKAQRMQQQRADSPEPSCVSMKSDRSMDPPIVFKDGQPADGRVQQQSSEVPSDQSAQQHQTQLDSIFMLLEENIINFVKNELKRVQRVLSPDDPECLKSQSEDEEVLDGEEEEQRRSSREAFLKITLHFLRRMKQEDLADCLQSRTFAPECRRKLKSNLQEKFQCVFEGIAKAGNPTLLNQIYTPLYITEGGTAEVNDEHEVRQIETASRKPDRPETTIRQEDIFKASPGRDEPIRTVMTKGVAGIGKTVLTQKFTLDWAEDKANQDIHFTFPFTFRELNVLKEKKYSLVELVHHFFTETKEAGICRFEEFQVVFIFDGLDECRLPLDFHNTEILTDVTESTSVDVLLTNLISGKLLPSARLWITTRPAAANQIPPECVDMVTEVRGFTDPQKEEYFRKRFRDEEQASTIISHIKTSRSLHIMCHIPVFCWITATVLEDVLKSRQGGELPKTLTEMYIHFLVLQSKLKNIKYDGGAETDPHWSKKSRKMIESLGKLAFEQLQKGNLIFYESDLTECGIDIRAASVCSGVFTQVFKEERGLYQDKVFCFIHLSLQEFLAALHVHLTFIKSGVNLLAEDQQASRWSKTFGGESTRFYQGAVDEALKSPNGHLDLFLRFLLGLSLQTNQTLLRGLLTQTGFDSQTNQETIEYIKRKISENVSAERSINLFHCLNELNDRSLVEQIQQSLRSGRLSTDKLSPAQWSALAFILLSSEKDLDVFDLKKYSASEEALLRLLPVVKASNKALLSDCNLSERSCAALSSVLSSQSSSLRDLDLSNNDLPDSGVKQLSAGLESPHCRLETFRLSDCNLSERSCAALSPVLSSQSSSLIDLDLSNNDLQDSGVKQLSAGLESPQCGLETLSLSACLITEEGCASLASALSSNPSHLRELDLSYNHPGDSGEKLLSAGLEDPHWRLDTLRMDHGGLQRLKPGVRKYACELELDPNTMNRRLKLSDNNRKVTYVMEEDQSYPDHPDRFDYHPQLLCRNDLTGRCYWEVEWRGSVYISVSYRGISRKGSDDCRFGGNDQSWSLESSDDGRYFVWNNNRETPISSSSSVSNRVAVYVDCPAGTLSFYRVSSDTLIHLHTFNTTFTEPLCAGFAVWSGRVSLCLCRRESLSDRNSAD
;
A
#
# COMPACT_ATOMS: atom_id res chain seq x y z
N MET A 1 -35.64 -23.25 -55.00
CA MET A 1 -35.26 -23.52 -56.40
C MET A 1 -33.95 -24.26 -56.34
N ASP A 2 -33.81 -25.30 -57.15
CA ASP A 2 -32.75 -26.32 -57.05
C ASP A 2 -31.48 -25.97 -57.84
N GLN A 3 -30.46 -26.81 -57.61
CA GLN A 3 -29.23 -27.05 -58.39
C GLN A 3 -28.15 -25.97 -58.24
N CYS A 4 -26.93 -26.31 -57.78
CA CYS A 4 -25.95 -27.35 -58.16
C CYS A 4 -25.06 -26.92 -59.34
N GLU A 5 -23.76 -26.89 -59.10
CA GLU A 5 -22.74 -27.30 -60.08
C GLU A 5 -21.49 -27.80 -59.31
N ASP A 6 -20.65 -28.58 -60.00
CA ASP A 6 -19.84 -29.66 -59.42
C ASP A 6 -18.53 -29.85 -60.23
N ARG A 7 -17.59 -30.69 -59.72
CA ARG A 7 -16.44 -31.34 -60.43
C ARG A 7 -15.15 -30.54 -60.73
N GLU A 8 -13.98 -31.05 -60.30
CA GLU A 8 -12.96 -31.91 -61.01
C GLU A 8 -11.99 -31.05 -61.87
N GLU A 9 -10.77 -31.42 -62.30
CA GLU A 9 -10.13 -32.72 -62.59
C GLU A 9 -8.57 -32.55 -62.74
N GLY A 10 -7.80 -33.64 -62.94
CA GLY A 10 -6.54 -33.60 -63.72
C GLY A 10 -5.22 -34.04 -63.04
N VAL A 11 -4.38 -34.82 -63.76
CA VAL A 11 -3.16 -35.51 -63.24
C VAL A 11 -1.89 -35.32 -64.16
N PRO A 12 -0.78 -36.10 -64.18
CA PRO A 12 0.62 -35.58 -64.18
C PRO A 12 1.38 -35.87 -65.52
N PRO A 13 2.76 -35.92 -65.69
CA PRO A 13 3.66 -36.90 -65.02
C PRO A 13 5.21 -36.61 -64.91
N SER A 14 5.92 -37.44 -64.12
CA SER A 14 7.11 -38.26 -64.53
C SER A 14 8.50 -38.14 -63.83
N LYS A 15 9.02 -39.35 -63.51
CA LYS A 15 10.43 -39.86 -63.49
C LYS A 15 11.28 -39.88 -62.20
N ARG A 16 12.13 -40.94 -62.20
CA ARG A 16 12.86 -41.72 -61.15
C ARG A 16 14.38 -41.34 -61.13
N PRO A 17 15.29 -41.87 -60.25
CA PRO A 17 15.30 -43.22 -59.63
C PRO A 17 15.82 -43.39 -58.17
N ARG A 18 15.95 -44.67 -57.77
CA ARG A 18 16.31 -45.25 -56.45
C ARG A 18 17.83 -45.27 -56.14
N CYS A 19 18.17 -45.43 -54.85
CA CYS A 19 18.85 -46.59 -54.20
C CYS A 19 19.16 -46.18 -52.74
N GLU A 20 19.24 -47.03 -51.69
CA GLU A 20 19.14 -48.48 -51.46
C GLU A 20 18.52 -48.65 -50.04
N GLU A 21 17.47 -49.45 -49.84
CA GLU A 21 17.45 -50.89 -49.48
C GLU A 21 17.69 -51.24 -48.00
N HIS A 22 16.63 -51.85 -47.42
CA HIS A 22 16.60 -53.00 -46.49
C HIS A 22 17.26 -52.87 -45.10
N ASP A 23 16.82 -53.54 -44.02
CA ASP A 23 15.65 -54.37 -43.65
C ASP A 23 15.72 -54.51 -42.10
N SER A 24 14.80 -55.07 -41.30
CA SER A 24 13.41 -55.52 -41.39
C SER A 24 12.90 -55.62 -39.91
N GLN A 25 11.62 -55.36 -39.63
CA GLN A 25 10.61 -56.31 -39.10
C GLN A 25 11.09 -57.33 -38.02
N THR A 26 10.33 -57.73 -36.97
CA THR A 26 8.89 -58.04 -36.99
C THR A 26 8.28 -58.26 -35.57
N LYS A 27 6.99 -57.89 -35.39
CA LYS A 27 5.91 -58.46 -34.53
C LYS A 27 6.21 -59.24 -33.22
N ALA A 28 5.72 -58.66 -32.13
CA ALA A 28 4.58 -59.10 -31.28
C ALA A 28 4.26 -60.61 -31.03
N GLN A 29 4.07 -60.96 -29.74
CA GLN A 29 3.12 -61.98 -29.27
C GLN A 29 2.55 -61.66 -27.85
N ARG A 30 1.66 -62.50 -27.29
CA ARG A 30 0.44 -62.04 -26.59
C ARG A 30 0.04 -62.90 -25.36
N MET A 31 -0.47 -62.25 -24.29
CA MET A 31 -1.24 -62.82 -23.13
C MET A 31 -0.44 -63.76 -22.16
N GLN A 32 -0.82 -64.03 -20.89
CA GLN A 32 -2.08 -63.81 -20.14
C GLN A 32 -1.89 -63.89 -18.58
N GLN A 33 -2.65 -63.08 -17.82
CA GLN A 33 -3.31 -63.33 -16.50
C GLN A 33 -2.63 -63.69 -15.14
N GLN A 34 -3.11 -62.98 -14.10
CA GLN A 34 -3.50 -63.37 -12.72
C GLN A 34 -2.58 -63.20 -11.46
N ARG A 35 -2.95 -62.15 -10.67
CA ARG A 35 -3.10 -62.01 -9.20
C ARG A 35 -2.20 -62.76 -8.16
N ALA A 36 -1.51 -61.91 -7.38
CA ALA A 36 -1.68 -61.67 -5.92
C ALA A 36 -0.98 -62.54 -4.85
N ASP A 37 -0.67 -61.82 -3.76
CA ASP A 37 -0.26 -62.17 -2.39
C ASP A 37 1.19 -62.61 -2.09
N SER A 38 1.71 -62.01 -1.01
CA SER A 38 3.03 -62.14 -0.39
C SER A 38 3.18 -63.42 0.44
N PRO A 39 4.42 -63.92 0.64
CA PRO A 39 4.92 -63.98 2.02
C PRO A 39 6.46 -63.84 2.20
N GLU A 40 6.88 -63.44 3.41
CA GLU A 40 8.17 -63.77 4.03
C GLU A 40 8.00 -65.02 4.95
N PRO A 41 9.06 -65.59 5.56
CA PRO A 41 10.34 -66.03 4.97
C PRO A 41 10.69 -67.50 5.39
N SER A 42 11.78 -68.08 4.86
CA SER A 42 12.83 -68.83 5.62
C SER A 42 13.58 -69.96 4.86
N CYS A 43 14.92 -69.88 4.94
CA CYS A 43 15.89 -70.96 5.22
C CYS A 43 15.99 -72.24 4.36
N VAL A 44 16.93 -72.24 3.39
CA VAL A 44 18.15 -73.12 3.29
C VAL A 44 19.03 -72.56 2.16
N SER A 45 20.37 -72.61 2.09
CA SER A 45 21.53 -72.83 2.97
C SER A 45 22.78 -72.88 2.04
N MET A 46 23.98 -72.57 2.56
CA MET A 46 25.34 -72.87 2.00
C MET A 46 26.03 -71.93 0.97
N LYS A 47 27.08 -71.25 1.48
CA LYS A 47 28.36 -70.80 0.85
C LYS A 47 28.27 -69.60 -0.12
N SER A 48 29.01 -68.51 0.06
CA SER A 48 30.44 -68.42 0.43
C SER A 48 30.86 -67.00 0.85
N ASP A 49 31.73 -66.88 1.84
CA ASP A 49 32.10 -65.60 2.46
C ASP A 49 33.52 -65.13 2.06
N ARG A 50 33.61 -63.87 1.63
CA ARG A 50 34.79 -62.97 1.56
C ARG A 50 34.24 -61.55 1.74
N SER A 51 34.86 -60.59 2.43
CA SER A 51 36.21 -60.51 2.98
C SER A 51 36.21 -59.69 4.28
N MET A 52 36.91 -60.14 5.32
CA MET A 52 37.29 -59.35 6.50
C MET A 52 38.71 -59.76 6.87
N ASP A 53 39.69 -58.90 6.59
CA ASP A 53 41.08 -59.10 7.02
C ASP A 53 41.26 -58.64 8.47
N PRO A 54 41.79 -59.52 9.34
CA PRO A 54 42.86 -59.14 10.25
C PRO A 54 43.88 -60.28 10.46
N PRO A 55 44.94 -60.09 11.26
CA PRO A 55 45.94 -59.03 11.25
C PRO A 55 47.34 -59.58 10.85
N ILE A 56 48.34 -58.73 10.66
CA ILE A 56 49.70 -59.15 10.25
C ILE A 56 50.45 -59.80 11.43
N VAL A 57 50.94 -61.03 11.23
CA VAL A 57 52.00 -61.66 12.04
C VAL A 57 53.05 -62.26 11.08
N PHE A 58 54.31 -61.91 11.29
CA PHE A 58 55.45 -62.41 10.49
C PHE A 58 55.81 -63.88 10.82
N LYS A 59 56.20 -64.67 9.80
CA LYS A 59 57.59 -65.21 9.69
C LYS A 59 57.87 -66.09 8.46
N ASP A 60 59.09 -65.88 7.94
CA ASP A 60 60.09 -66.82 7.39
C ASP A 60 59.69 -67.91 6.37
N GLY A 61 60.38 -67.89 5.21
CA GLY A 61 60.29 -68.89 4.15
C GLY A 61 61.61 -69.66 3.90
N GLN A 62 61.48 -70.78 3.17
CA GLN A 62 62.53 -71.72 2.72
C GLN A 62 62.01 -72.49 1.47
N PRO A 63 62.83 -73.25 0.70
CA PRO A 63 64.26 -73.11 0.37
C PRO A 63 64.63 -73.46 -1.11
N ALA A 64 65.93 -73.28 -1.47
CA ALA A 64 66.75 -74.03 -2.46
C ALA A 64 66.37 -74.00 -3.99
N ASP A 65 67.28 -74.15 -4.98
CA ASP A 65 68.75 -74.38 -5.10
C ASP A 65 69.23 -73.69 -6.42
N GLY A 66 70.49 -73.33 -6.70
CA GLY A 66 71.78 -73.38 -5.99
C GLY A 66 72.97 -73.34 -6.97
N ARG A 67 74.16 -73.81 -6.54
CA ARG A 67 75.47 -73.92 -7.27
C ARG A 67 76.16 -72.59 -7.68
N VAL A 68 77.50 -72.40 -7.58
CA VAL A 68 78.61 -73.23 -7.04
C VAL A 68 79.92 -72.38 -6.85
N GLN A 69 80.71 -72.67 -5.79
CA GLN A 69 82.18 -72.37 -5.57
C GLN A 69 82.68 -70.89 -5.64
N GLN A 70 83.81 -70.40 -5.07
CA GLN A 70 84.79 -70.73 -4.00
C GLN A 70 85.68 -69.44 -3.81
N GLN A 71 86.43 -69.12 -2.74
CA GLN A 71 86.59 -69.59 -1.34
C GLN A 71 87.53 -68.62 -0.57
N SER A 72 87.37 -68.48 0.76
CA SER A 72 88.30 -67.86 1.76
C SER A 72 88.80 -66.42 1.52
N SER A 73 88.64 -65.48 2.46
CA SER A 73 89.49 -65.41 3.66
C SER A 73 89.05 -64.31 4.65
N GLU A 74 89.23 -64.60 5.95
CA GLU A 74 89.53 -63.71 7.10
C GLU A 74 88.62 -62.52 7.50
N VAL A 75 88.63 -62.26 8.81
CA VAL A 75 87.78 -61.40 9.68
C VAL A 75 88.72 -60.38 10.37
N PRO A 76 88.33 -59.22 10.98
CA PRO A 76 87.02 -58.55 11.14
C PRO A 76 86.98 -57.06 10.69
N SER A 77 85.80 -56.43 10.77
CA SER A 77 85.70 -55.10 11.44
C SER A 77 84.26 -54.80 11.90
N ASP A 78 84.06 -54.54 13.20
CA ASP A 78 82.76 -54.33 13.86
C ASP A 78 82.04 -52.99 13.53
N GLN A 79 82.25 -52.42 12.34
CA GLN A 79 81.82 -51.05 12.02
C GLN A 79 80.42 -50.94 11.36
N SER A 80 79.92 -51.98 10.68
CA SER A 80 78.65 -51.88 9.93
C SER A 80 77.39 -51.92 10.81
N ALA A 81 77.42 -52.66 11.92
CA ALA A 81 76.29 -52.73 12.84
C ALA A 81 76.05 -51.40 13.58
N GLN A 82 77.14 -50.70 13.96
CA GLN A 82 77.03 -49.37 14.53
C GLN A 82 76.50 -48.36 13.51
N GLN A 83 76.95 -48.38 12.24
CA GLN A 83 76.45 -47.46 11.22
C GLN A 83 74.95 -47.56 10.98
N HIS A 84 74.37 -48.78 10.95
CA HIS A 84 72.91 -48.92 10.82
C HIS A 84 72.14 -48.46 12.06
N GLN A 85 72.66 -48.70 13.27
CA GLN A 85 72.06 -48.17 14.50
C GLN A 85 72.11 -46.64 14.50
N THR A 86 73.26 -46.03 14.19
CA THR A 86 73.41 -44.57 14.12
C THR A 86 72.55 -43.94 13.01
N GLN A 87 72.31 -44.64 11.90
CA GLN A 87 71.34 -44.19 10.88
C GLN A 87 69.89 -44.24 11.39
N LEU A 88 69.48 -45.31 12.07
CA LEU A 88 68.15 -45.40 12.67
C LEU A 88 67.96 -44.32 13.74
N ASP A 89 68.94 -44.13 14.63
CA ASP A 89 68.91 -43.10 15.66
C ASP A 89 68.84 -41.69 15.02
N SER A 90 69.55 -41.45 13.91
CA SER A 90 69.48 -40.19 13.16
C SER A 90 68.11 -39.96 12.49
N ILE A 91 67.51 -41.02 11.92
CA ILE A 91 66.16 -40.96 11.32
C ILE A 91 65.11 -40.72 12.41
N PHE A 92 65.23 -41.37 13.57
CA PHE A 92 64.31 -41.16 14.69
C PHE A 92 64.46 -39.77 15.31
N MET A 93 65.68 -39.22 15.44
CA MET A 93 65.86 -37.82 15.85
C MET A 93 65.23 -36.84 14.86
N LEU A 94 65.42 -37.05 13.55
CA LEU A 94 64.82 -36.19 12.52
C LEU A 94 63.29 -36.33 12.49
N LEU A 95 62.75 -37.53 12.71
CA LEU A 95 61.32 -37.79 12.84
C LEU A 95 60.73 -37.13 14.09
N GLU A 96 61.42 -37.22 15.23
CA GLU A 96 61.04 -36.56 16.48
C GLU A 96 61.04 -35.03 16.31
N GLU A 97 62.09 -34.45 15.71
CA GLU A 97 62.15 -33.01 15.42
C GLU A 97 61.01 -32.56 14.50
N ASN A 98 60.74 -33.31 13.43
CA ASN A 98 59.64 -33.03 12.50
C ASN A 98 58.26 -33.15 13.16
N ILE A 99 58.02 -34.18 13.98
CA ILE A 99 56.78 -34.33 14.75
C ILE A 99 56.63 -33.19 15.76
N ILE A 100 57.69 -32.85 16.51
CA ILE A 100 57.67 -31.74 17.47
C ILE A 100 57.37 -30.41 16.77
N ASN A 101 57.96 -30.14 15.61
CA ASN A 101 57.69 -28.93 14.83
C ASN A 101 56.26 -28.91 14.27
N PHE A 102 55.77 -30.03 13.72
CA PHE A 102 54.38 -30.15 13.28
C PHE A 102 53.39 -29.90 14.42
N VAL A 103 53.55 -30.60 15.56
CA VAL A 103 52.70 -30.45 16.75
C VAL A 103 52.78 -29.02 17.31
N LYS A 104 53.96 -28.40 17.39
CA LYS A 104 54.08 -26.99 17.81
C LYS A 104 53.35 -26.03 16.87
N ASN A 105 53.44 -26.25 15.56
CA ASN A 105 52.79 -25.39 14.57
C ASN A 105 51.27 -25.56 14.55
N GLU A 106 50.77 -26.80 14.64
CA GLU A 106 49.33 -27.06 14.75
C GLU A 106 48.75 -26.62 16.10
N LEU A 107 49.48 -26.75 17.23
CA LEU A 107 49.05 -26.15 18.51
C LEU A 107 48.97 -24.62 18.45
N LYS A 108 49.94 -23.95 17.80
CA LYS A 108 49.86 -22.50 17.52
C LYS A 108 48.68 -22.15 16.60
N ARG A 109 48.28 -23.03 15.69
CA ARG A 109 47.10 -22.84 14.83
C ARG A 109 45.80 -23.01 15.63
N VAL A 110 45.68 -24.06 16.44
CA VAL A 110 44.59 -24.29 17.39
C VAL A 110 44.44 -23.11 18.36
N GLN A 111 45.55 -22.59 18.89
CA GLN A 111 45.55 -21.42 19.78
C GLN A 111 45.08 -20.14 19.07
N ARG A 112 45.42 -19.95 17.78
CA ARG A 112 44.87 -18.86 16.95
C ARG A 112 43.36 -19.01 16.73
N VAL A 113 42.90 -20.20 16.32
CA VAL A 113 41.46 -20.49 16.12
C VAL A 113 40.61 -20.26 17.38
N LEU A 114 41.18 -20.52 18.56
CA LEU A 114 40.52 -20.34 19.86
C LEU A 114 40.65 -18.92 20.45
N SER A 115 41.43 -18.02 19.83
CA SER A 115 41.60 -16.66 20.35
C SER A 115 40.39 -15.77 20.00
N PRO A 116 39.98 -14.80 20.86
CA PRO A 116 38.83 -13.93 20.56
C PRO A 116 39.16 -12.72 19.66
N ASP A 117 40.40 -12.24 19.68
CA ASP A 117 40.73 -10.84 19.33
C ASP A 117 41.18 -10.59 17.87
N ASP A 118 40.93 -11.51 16.93
CA ASP A 118 41.36 -11.35 15.52
C ASP A 118 40.29 -11.80 14.49
N PRO A 119 39.48 -10.86 13.96
CA PRO A 119 38.50 -11.13 12.91
C PRO A 119 39.08 -11.55 11.55
N GLU A 120 40.39 -11.35 11.29
CA GLU A 120 41.00 -11.67 10.00
C GLU A 120 41.34 -13.16 9.86
N CYS A 121 41.41 -13.91 10.97
CA CYS A 121 41.77 -15.34 10.99
C CYS A 121 40.79 -16.27 10.24
N LEU A 122 39.57 -15.81 9.91
CA LEU A 122 38.61 -16.53 9.07
C LEU A 122 38.79 -16.27 7.56
N LYS A 123 39.52 -15.22 7.17
CA LYS A 123 39.86 -14.93 5.76
C LYS A 123 41.26 -15.41 5.38
N SER A 124 42.22 -15.40 6.31
CA SER A 124 43.63 -15.69 6.01
C SER A 124 43.99 -17.18 5.79
N GLN A 125 43.02 -18.11 5.88
CA GLN A 125 43.31 -19.54 5.63
C GLN A 125 43.69 -19.86 4.17
N SER A 126 43.54 -18.91 3.22
CA SER A 126 43.90 -19.09 1.81
C SER A 126 45.23 -18.47 1.37
N GLU A 127 45.95 -17.74 2.25
CA GLU A 127 47.18 -17.01 1.85
C GLU A 127 48.49 -17.66 2.34
N ASP A 128 48.42 -18.62 3.28
CA ASP A 128 49.56 -19.41 3.77
C ASP A 128 49.69 -20.79 3.06
N GLU A 129 48.91 -21.08 2.02
CA GLU A 129 49.06 -22.29 1.19
C GLU A 129 50.06 -22.05 0.05
N GLU A 130 51.35 -22.29 0.36
CA GLU A 130 52.39 -22.49 -0.67
C GLU A 130 51.96 -23.62 -1.61
N VAL A 131 51.80 -23.30 -2.89
CA VAL A 131 51.36 -24.25 -3.93
C VAL A 131 52.36 -25.42 -4.04
N LEU A 132 51.97 -26.57 -3.51
CA LEU A 132 52.67 -27.85 -3.60
C LEU A 132 51.76 -28.89 -4.28
N ASP A 133 52.36 -29.96 -4.81
CA ASP A 133 51.65 -30.98 -5.60
C ASP A 133 50.55 -31.70 -4.79
N GLY A 134 49.44 -32.01 -5.46
CA GLY A 134 48.18 -32.40 -4.80
C GLY A 134 48.21 -33.66 -3.93
N GLU A 135 49.17 -34.56 -4.11
CA GLU A 135 49.33 -35.74 -3.24
C GLU A 135 49.92 -35.37 -1.86
N GLU A 136 50.76 -34.34 -1.76
CA GLU A 136 51.34 -33.90 -0.48
C GLU A 136 50.34 -33.11 0.37
N GLU A 137 49.49 -32.27 -0.27
CA GLU A 137 48.42 -31.56 0.43
C GLU A 137 47.42 -32.50 1.11
N GLU A 138 46.98 -33.56 0.41
CA GLU A 138 45.97 -34.48 0.94
C GLU A 138 46.50 -35.27 2.15
N GLN A 139 47.78 -35.69 2.11
CA GLN A 139 48.46 -36.29 3.28
C GLN A 139 48.60 -35.29 4.44
N ARG A 140 48.91 -34.01 4.15
CA ARG A 140 49.01 -32.95 5.15
C ARG A 140 47.65 -32.64 5.78
N ARG A 141 46.56 -32.68 5.00
CA ARG A 141 45.17 -32.50 5.45
C ARG A 141 44.70 -33.66 6.35
N SER A 142 44.97 -34.89 5.94
CA SER A 142 44.72 -36.10 6.74
C SER A 142 45.47 -36.06 8.08
N SER A 143 46.75 -35.66 8.06
CA SER A 143 47.58 -35.48 9.26
C SER A 143 47.03 -34.40 10.20
N ARG A 144 46.54 -33.28 9.66
CA ARG A 144 45.85 -32.21 10.42
C ARG A 144 44.56 -32.70 11.06
N GLU A 145 43.73 -33.47 10.34
CA GLU A 145 42.48 -34.02 10.89
C GLU A 145 42.74 -35.06 11.99
N ALA A 146 43.76 -35.91 11.83
CA ALA A 146 44.21 -36.83 12.86
C ALA A 146 44.71 -36.07 14.11
N PHE A 147 45.50 -35.01 13.94
CA PHE A 147 45.96 -34.17 15.04
C PHE A 147 44.80 -33.45 15.76
N LEU A 148 43.79 -32.98 15.01
CA LEU A 148 42.57 -32.40 15.58
C LEU A 148 41.82 -33.42 16.43
N LYS A 149 41.58 -34.64 15.94
CA LYS A 149 40.92 -35.72 16.71
C LYS A 149 41.69 -36.07 17.99
N ILE A 150 43.02 -36.12 17.92
CA ILE A 150 43.90 -36.32 19.08
C ILE A 150 43.74 -35.15 20.08
N THR A 151 43.78 -33.91 19.59
CA THR A 151 43.65 -32.70 20.41
C THR A 151 42.29 -32.64 21.12
N LEU A 152 41.20 -32.90 20.40
CA LEU A 152 39.85 -33.00 20.97
C LEU A 152 39.78 -34.10 22.05
N HIS A 153 40.32 -35.29 21.78
CA HIS A 153 40.38 -36.36 22.78
C HIS A 153 41.14 -35.94 24.05
N PHE A 154 42.27 -35.24 23.92
CA PHE A 154 43.01 -34.73 25.07
C PHE A 154 42.27 -33.62 25.82
N LEU A 155 41.62 -32.67 25.14
CA LEU A 155 40.81 -31.63 25.77
C LEU A 155 39.65 -32.23 26.58
N ARG A 156 38.89 -33.17 26.00
CA ARG A 156 37.83 -33.91 26.71
C ARG A 156 38.38 -34.71 27.90
N ARG A 157 39.50 -35.41 27.72
CA ARG A 157 40.21 -36.10 28.82
C ARG A 157 40.70 -35.15 29.93
N MET A 158 41.01 -33.89 29.60
CA MET A 158 41.35 -32.82 30.55
C MET A 158 40.10 -32.16 31.18
N LYS A 159 38.89 -32.64 30.88
CA LYS A 159 37.59 -32.05 31.27
C LYS A 159 37.42 -30.62 30.76
N GLN A 160 37.96 -30.31 29.60
CA GLN A 160 37.81 -29.04 28.89
C GLN A 160 36.83 -29.25 27.72
N GLU A 161 35.61 -29.69 28.03
CA GLU A 161 34.57 -29.98 27.03
C GLU A 161 34.21 -28.73 26.22
N ASP A 162 33.91 -27.60 26.88
CA ASP A 162 33.58 -26.32 26.23
C ASP A 162 34.62 -25.87 25.19
N LEU A 163 35.90 -26.19 25.46
CA LEU A 163 37.08 -25.85 24.68
C LEU A 163 37.29 -26.85 23.52
N ALA A 164 36.98 -28.14 23.74
CA ALA A 164 36.91 -29.13 22.69
C ALA A 164 35.78 -28.82 21.70
N ASP A 165 34.61 -28.46 22.21
CA ASP A 165 33.41 -28.20 21.42
C ASP A 165 33.49 -26.85 20.67
N CYS A 166 34.12 -25.83 21.27
CA CYS A 166 34.53 -24.60 20.58
C CYS A 166 35.51 -24.89 19.43
N LEU A 167 36.58 -25.66 19.69
CA LEU A 167 37.57 -26.04 18.67
C LEU A 167 36.93 -26.84 17.52
N GLN A 168 36.06 -27.80 17.84
CA GLN A 168 35.34 -28.60 16.86
C GLN A 168 34.41 -27.72 16.01
N SER A 169 33.58 -26.89 16.66
CA SER A 169 32.63 -25.99 15.98
C SER A 169 33.34 -25.01 15.05
N ARG A 170 34.38 -24.31 15.52
CA ARG A 170 35.14 -23.33 14.71
C ARG A 170 35.89 -23.96 13.55
N THR A 171 36.45 -25.17 13.72
CA THR A 171 37.25 -25.82 12.67
C THR A 171 36.39 -26.33 11.51
N PHE A 172 35.20 -26.88 11.79
CA PHE A 172 34.32 -27.42 10.75
C PHE A 172 33.26 -26.44 10.24
N ALA A 173 33.02 -25.31 10.92
CA ALA A 173 32.06 -24.29 10.50
C ALA A 173 32.23 -23.80 9.04
N PRO A 174 33.44 -23.55 8.49
CA PRO A 174 33.59 -23.11 7.10
C PRO A 174 33.14 -24.15 6.06
N GLU A 175 33.36 -25.45 6.33
CA GLU A 175 32.89 -26.52 5.46
C GLU A 175 31.38 -26.75 5.61
N CYS A 176 30.88 -26.74 6.86
CA CYS A 176 29.45 -26.80 7.13
C CYS A 176 28.69 -25.65 6.44
N ARG A 177 29.22 -24.42 6.50
CA ARG A 177 28.65 -23.24 5.85
C ARG A 177 28.58 -23.41 4.33
N ARG A 178 29.62 -23.97 3.70
CA ARG A 178 29.60 -24.28 2.25
C ARG A 178 28.55 -25.34 1.89
N LYS A 179 28.45 -26.44 2.65
CA LYS A 179 27.42 -27.48 2.44
C LYS A 179 26.00 -26.91 2.62
N LEU A 180 25.77 -26.19 3.72
CA LEU A 180 24.49 -25.55 4.01
C LEU A 180 24.09 -24.52 2.93
N LYS A 181 25.02 -23.67 2.47
CA LYS A 181 24.78 -22.73 1.36
C LYS A 181 24.41 -23.47 0.08
N SER A 182 25.14 -24.53 -0.29
CA SER A 182 24.82 -25.35 -1.47
C SER A 182 23.40 -25.95 -1.39
N ASN A 183 23.03 -26.52 -0.24
CA ASN A 183 21.74 -27.18 -0.06
C ASN A 183 20.58 -26.17 -0.02
N LEU A 184 20.78 -24.98 0.56
CA LEU A 184 19.81 -23.88 0.54
C LEU A 184 19.71 -23.22 -0.84
N GLN A 185 20.81 -23.13 -1.59
CA GLN A 185 20.80 -22.69 -2.98
C GLN A 185 19.97 -23.67 -3.83
N GLU A 186 20.24 -24.99 -3.76
CA GLU A 186 19.43 -25.99 -4.47
C GLU A 186 17.94 -25.93 -4.08
N LYS A 187 17.63 -25.74 -2.78
CA LYS A 187 16.26 -25.64 -2.26
C LYS A 187 15.49 -24.40 -2.76
N PHE A 188 16.16 -23.26 -3.01
CA PHE A 188 15.48 -21.97 -3.30
C PHE A 188 15.83 -21.31 -4.65
N GLN A 189 16.81 -21.84 -5.40
CA GLN A 189 17.21 -21.31 -6.71
C GLN A 189 16.07 -21.35 -7.74
N CYS A 190 15.16 -22.30 -7.60
CA CYS A 190 14.05 -22.52 -8.53
C CYS A 190 12.69 -22.26 -7.84
N VAL A 191 11.84 -21.44 -8.46
CA VAL A 191 10.41 -21.39 -8.11
C VAL A 191 9.63 -22.23 -9.10
N PHE A 192 8.82 -23.14 -8.57
CA PHE A 192 7.95 -23.98 -9.38
C PHE A 192 6.64 -23.26 -9.67
N GLU A 193 6.53 -22.67 -10.86
CA GLU A 193 5.24 -22.26 -11.44
C GLU A 193 4.40 -23.51 -11.82
N GLY A 194 3.94 -24.28 -10.82
CA GLY A 194 3.14 -25.49 -10.99
C GLY A 194 3.86 -26.80 -10.65
N ILE A 195 3.64 -27.84 -11.46
CA ILE A 195 3.98 -29.23 -11.11
C ILE A 195 5.50 -29.44 -11.08
N ALA A 196 6.06 -29.58 -9.87
CA ALA A 196 7.48 -29.67 -9.55
C ALA A 196 8.24 -30.94 -10.07
N LYS A 197 7.70 -31.65 -11.07
CA LYS A 197 8.29 -32.90 -11.60
C LYS A 197 8.41 -33.00 -13.12
N ALA A 198 7.95 -32.02 -13.90
CA ALA A 198 7.93 -32.13 -15.37
C ALA A 198 7.97 -30.81 -16.16
N GLY A 199 8.36 -29.70 -15.54
CA GLY A 199 8.54 -28.40 -16.22
C GLY A 199 9.99 -27.92 -16.12
N ASN A 200 10.44 -27.11 -17.07
CA ASN A 200 11.71 -26.39 -16.93
C ASN A 200 11.63 -25.51 -15.67
N PRO A 201 12.54 -25.67 -14.69
CA PRO A 201 12.52 -24.82 -13.49
C PRO A 201 12.80 -23.37 -13.90
N THR A 202 11.96 -22.46 -13.41
CA THR A 202 12.19 -21.02 -13.61
C THR A 202 13.05 -20.54 -12.45
N LEU A 203 14.23 -20.00 -12.76
CA LEU A 203 15.15 -19.48 -11.76
C LEU A 203 14.50 -18.30 -11.05
N LEU A 204 14.47 -18.32 -9.71
CA LEU A 204 13.87 -17.25 -8.90
C LEU A 204 14.42 -15.88 -9.31
N ASN A 205 15.74 -15.79 -9.50
CA ASN A 205 16.44 -14.57 -9.92
C ASN A 205 16.00 -14.01 -11.30
N GLN A 206 15.34 -14.78 -12.17
CA GLN A 206 14.86 -14.30 -13.47
C GLN A 206 13.48 -13.64 -13.40
N ILE A 207 12.60 -14.14 -12.52
CA ILE A 207 11.22 -13.63 -12.35
C ILE A 207 11.03 -12.73 -11.13
N TYR A 208 11.96 -12.78 -10.17
CA TYR A 208 11.87 -11.98 -8.95
C TYR A 208 11.85 -10.50 -9.29
N THR A 209 10.79 -9.85 -8.82
CA THR A 209 10.62 -8.39 -8.84
C THR A 209 10.66 -7.95 -7.39
N PRO A 210 11.56 -7.01 -7.00
CA PRO A 210 11.66 -6.57 -5.62
C PRO A 210 10.32 -6.11 -5.08
N LEU A 211 9.94 -6.56 -3.88
CA LEU A 211 8.71 -6.16 -3.22
C LEU A 211 8.87 -4.79 -2.57
N TYR A 212 7.80 -3.99 -2.52
CA TYR A 212 7.79 -2.76 -1.73
C TYR A 212 7.59 -3.10 -0.25
N ILE A 213 8.60 -2.83 0.57
CA ILE A 213 8.67 -3.13 2.01
C ILE A 213 8.89 -1.83 2.77
N THR A 214 8.14 -1.66 3.85
CA THR A 214 8.04 -0.40 4.60
C THR A 214 8.23 -0.67 6.10
N GLU A 215 8.78 0.30 6.82
CA GLU A 215 8.79 0.29 8.29
C GLU A 215 7.34 0.44 8.79
N GLY A 216 6.86 -0.56 9.54
CA GLY A 216 5.48 -0.62 9.99
C GLY A 216 5.30 0.14 11.30
N GLY A 217 4.37 1.10 11.34
CA GLY A 217 3.97 1.75 12.58
C GLY A 217 3.38 0.75 13.59
N THR A 218 3.30 1.16 14.86
CA THR A 218 2.69 0.42 15.98
C THR A 218 1.16 0.30 15.89
N ALA A 219 0.61 0.37 14.67
CA ALA A 219 -0.82 0.29 14.41
C ALA A 219 -1.38 -1.08 14.84
N GLU A 220 -2.56 -1.01 15.43
CA GLU A 220 -3.33 -2.14 15.95
C GLU A 220 -3.68 -3.17 14.86
N VAL A 221 -4.25 -4.30 15.27
CA VAL A 221 -4.67 -5.35 14.35
C VAL A 221 -5.78 -4.81 13.45
N ASN A 222 -5.48 -4.64 12.15
CA ASN A 222 -6.51 -4.32 11.16
C ASN A 222 -7.34 -5.58 10.86
N ASP A 223 -8.56 -5.61 11.40
CA ASP A 223 -9.54 -6.70 11.25
C ASP A 223 -10.28 -6.69 9.89
N GLU A 224 -10.04 -5.71 9.00
CA GLU A 224 -10.64 -5.68 7.67
C GLU A 224 -10.19 -6.84 6.77
N HIS A 225 -11.08 -7.33 5.91
CA HIS A 225 -10.76 -8.40 4.98
C HIS A 225 -9.66 -8.00 3.97
N GLU A 226 -8.81 -8.96 3.59
CA GLU A 226 -7.61 -8.75 2.74
C GLU A 226 -7.90 -7.91 1.48
N VAL A 227 -9.08 -8.08 0.87
CA VAL A 227 -9.50 -7.36 -0.34
C VAL A 227 -9.63 -5.84 -0.12
N ARG A 228 -10.14 -5.40 1.03
CA ARG A 228 -10.23 -3.98 1.38
C ARG A 228 -8.86 -3.37 1.69
N GLN A 229 -7.98 -4.18 2.29
CA GLN A 229 -6.58 -3.80 2.51
C GLN A 229 -5.84 -3.59 1.18
N ILE A 230 -6.03 -4.47 0.18
CA ILE A 230 -5.47 -4.31 -1.18
C ILE A 230 -6.01 -3.05 -1.87
N GLU A 231 -7.34 -2.84 -1.84
CA GLU A 231 -7.98 -1.67 -2.47
C GLU A 231 -7.47 -0.35 -1.86
N THR A 232 -7.14 -0.35 -0.57
CA THR A 232 -6.54 0.78 0.15
C THR A 232 -5.04 0.92 -0.14
N ALA A 233 -4.25 -0.16 -0.01
CA ALA A 233 -2.80 -0.17 -0.23
C ALA A 233 -2.37 0.05 -1.69
N SER A 234 -3.29 -0.15 -2.65
CA SER A 234 -3.08 0.20 -4.05
C SER A 234 -3.06 1.72 -4.32
N ARG A 235 -3.36 2.55 -3.31
CA ARG A 235 -3.25 4.01 -3.33
C ARG A 235 -1.87 4.42 -2.81
N LYS A 236 -1.34 5.57 -3.27
CA LYS A 236 -0.04 6.06 -2.78
C LYS A 236 -0.11 6.35 -1.27
N PRO A 237 0.92 6.01 -0.49
CA PRO A 237 1.00 6.36 0.93
C PRO A 237 1.23 7.86 1.13
N ASP A 238 0.71 8.38 2.25
CA ASP A 238 0.74 9.78 2.71
C ASP A 238 2.13 10.47 2.74
N ARG A 239 3.20 9.67 2.83
CA ARG A 239 4.58 10.13 3.06
C ARG A 239 5.51 9.18 2.30
N PRO A 240 6.74 9.57 1.94
CA PRO A 240 7.79 8.59 1.67
C PRO A 240 7.98 7.70 2.90
N GLU A 241 7.32 6.54 2.90
CA GLU A 241 7.50 5.50 3.92
C GLU A 241 8.96 5.05 3.91
N THR A 242 9.55 4.84 5.08
CA THR A 242 10.93 4.35 5.20
C THR A 242 11.03 3.02 4.45
N THR A 243 11.55 3.08 3.23
CA THR A 243 11.55 1.93 2.32
C THR A 243 12.75 1.07 2.66
N ILE A 244 12.48 -0.12 3.21
CA ILE A 244 13.52 -1.03 3.67
C ILE A 244 13.88 -1.97 2.52
N ARG A 245 15.16 -1.99 2.11
CA ARG A 245 15.63 -3.01 1.17
C ARG A 245 15.75 -4.35 1.91
N GLN A 246 15.52 -5.47 1.21
CA GLN A 246 15.64 -6.81 1.81
C GLN A 246 17.02 -7.10 2.46
N GLU A 247 18.08 -6.44 1.98
CA GLU A 247 19.47 -6.53 2.47
C GLU A 247 19.79 -5.60 3.66
N ASP A 248 18.85 -4.72 4.00
CA ASP A 248 18.95 -3.75 5.10
C ASP A 248 18.00 -4.09 6.26
N ILE A 249 17.30 -5.24 6.21
CA ILE A 249 16.20 -5.57 7.12
C ILE A 249 16.61 -5.75 8.60
N PHE A 250 17.89 -5.91 8.89
CA PHE A 250 18.43 -5.95 10.27
C PHE A 250 19.29 -4.71 10.61
N LYS A 251 19.30 -3.68 9.76
CA LYS A 251 20.04 -2.43 10.01
C LYS A 251 19.10 -1.41 10.65
N ALA A 252 19.59 -0.70 11.66
CA ALA A 252 18.82 0.34 12.33
C ALA A 252 18.48 1.49 11.38
N SER A 253 17.27 2.03 11.52
CA SER A 253 16.84 3.25 10.83
C SER A 253 17.62 4.48 11.34
N PRO A 254 17.85 5.52 10.51
CA PRO A 254 18.67 6.67 10.91
C PRO A 254 18.12 7.38 12.15
N GLY A 255 18.84 7.28 13.28
CA GLY A 255 18.43 7.83 14.57
C GLY A 255 18.15 6.80 15.67
N ARG A 256 18.19 5.49 15.37
CA ARG A 256 18.22 4.41 16.38
C ARG A 256 19.64 3.88 16.57
N ASP A 257 20.15 3.96 17.80
CA ASP A 257 21.45 3.37 18.19
C ASP A 257 21.32 1.92 18.69
N GLU A 258 20.09 1.41 18.88
CA GLU A 258 19.85 0.05 19.38
C GLU A 258 19.88 -1.00 18.24
N PRO A 259 20.57 -2.16 18.43
CA PRO A 259 20.67 -3.19 17.42
C PRO A 259 19.36 -3.99 17.28
N ILE A 260 18.86 -4.13 16.05
CA ILE A 260 17.64 -4.89 15.75
C ILE A 260 17.93 -6.40 15.84
N ARG A 261 17.25 -7.09 16.77
CA ARG A 261 17.30 -8.55 16.93
C ARG A 261 16.11 -9.23 16.26
N THR A 262 14.88 -8.83 16.59
CA THR A 262 13.64 -9.45 16.13
C THR A 262 12.89 -8.54 15.15
N VAL A 263 12.72 -9.01 13.91
CA VAL A 263 11.91 -8.36 12.89
C VAL A 263 10.61 -9.15 12.68
N MET A 264 9.47 -8.49 12.76
CA MET A 264 8.17 -9.05 12.35
C MET A 264 7.71 -8.42 11.04
N THR A 265 7.54 -9.22 9.99
CA THR A 265 7.02 -8.79 8.69
C THR A 265 5.55 -9.17 8.51
N LYS A 266 4.69 -8.16 8.49
CA LYS A 266 3.24 -8.26 8.23
C LYS A 266 2.94 -8.17 6.73
N GLY A 267 1.78 -8.68 6.33
CA GLY A 267 1.19 -8.47 5.00
C GLY A 267 0.09 -9.48 4.69
N VAL A 268 -0.78 -9.20 3.73
CA VAL A 268 -1.90 -10.07 3.32
C VAL A 268 -1.42 -11.43 2.74
N ALA A 269 -2.33 -12.39 2.52
CA ALA A 269 -2.00 -13.61 1.80
C ALA A 269 -1.48 -13.32 0.37
N GLY A 270 -0.68 -14.24 -0.19
CA GLY A 270 -0.16 -14.12 -1.56
C GLY A 270 0.82 -12.96 -1.85
N ILE A 271 1.03 -12.04 -0.90
CA ILE A 271 1.79 -10.79 -1.10
C ILE A 271 3.29 -10.98 -1.33
N GLY A 272 3.80 -12.19 -1.09
CA GLY A 272 5.18 -12.57 -1.37
C GLY A 272 6.08 -12.77 -0.14
N LYS A 273 5.55 -12.76 1.10
CA LYS A 273 6.33 -12.96 2.35
C LYS A 273 7.29 -14.17 2.29
N THR A 274 6.79 -15.34 1.92
CA THR A 274 7.60 -16.56 1.74
C THR A 274 8.63 -16.43 0.61
N VAL A 275 8.30 -15.73 -0.49
CA VAL A 275 9.24 -15.53 -1.62
C VAL A 275 10.35 -14.56 -1.23
N LEU A 276 10.05 -13.59 -0.37
CA LEU A 276 11.02 -12.64 0.19
C LEU A 276 12.04 -13.33 1.11
N THR A 277 11.58 -14.18 2.04
CA THR A 277 12.48 -14.95 2.92
C THR A 277 13.32 -15.97 2.14
N GLN A 278 12.75 -16.61 1.11
CA GLN A 278 13.48 -17.45 0.16
C GLN A 278 14.53 -16.66 -0.61
N LYS A 279 14.20 -15.46 -1.12
CA LYS A 279 15.13 -14.61 -1.87
C LYS A 279 16.31 -14.14 -1.01
N PHE A 280 16.05 -13.70 0.21
CA PHE A 280 17.09 -13.34 1.18
C PHE A 280 18.04 -14.52 1.45
N THR A 281 17.49 -15.72 1.66
CA THR A 281 18.30 -16.91 1.92
C THR A 281 19.11 -17.32 0.68
N LEU A 282 18.54 -17.19 -0.53
CA LEU A 282 19.24 -17.42 -1.78
C LEU A 282 20.37 -16.41 -2.00
N ASP A 283 20.16 -15.12 -1.75
CA ASP A 283 21.20 -14.08 -1.92
C ASP A 283 22.34 -14.22 -0.90
N TRP A 284 22.06 -14.74 0.30
CA TRP A 284 23.09 -15.13 1.28
C TRP A 284 23.86 -16.39 0.85
N ALA A 285 23.17 -17.36 0.24
CA ALA A 285 23.77 -18.61 -0.25
C ALA A 285 24.60 -18.41 -1.54
N GLU A 286 24.20 -17.49 -2.41
CA GLU A 286 24.89 -17.11 -3.65
C GLU A 286 25.98 -16.02 -3.44
N ASP A 287 26.35 -15.73 -2.19
CA ASP A 287 27.36 -14.75 -1.79
C ASP A 287 27.13 -13.30 -2.28
N LYS A 288 25.86 -12.93 -2.50
CA LYS A 288 25.44 -11.59 -3.00
C LYS A 288 25.20 -10.57 -1.89
N ALA A 289 24.67 -11.00 -0.75
CA ALA A 289 24.27 -10.10 0.35
C ALA A 289 24.51 -10.72 1.74
N ASN A 290 24.41 -9.91 2.80
CA ASN A 290 24.40 -10.33 4.22
C ASN A 290 25.57 -11.23 4.66
N GLN A 291 26.80 -10.91 4.22
CA GLN A 291 27.98 -11.73 4.52
C GLN A 291 28.48 -11.67 5.97
N ASP A 292 27.91 -10.78 6.78
CA ASP A 292 28.02 -10.76 8.24
C ASP A 292 27.36 -11.97 8.91
N ILE A 293 26.39 -12.61 8.24
CA ILE A 293 25.67 -13.77 8.76
C ILE A 293 26.48 -15.05 8.51
N HIS A 294 26.80 -15.77 9.59
CA HIS A 294 27.52 -17.03 9.55
C HIS A 294 26.62 -18.19 9.14
N PHE A 295 25.43 -18.28 9.73
CA PHE A 295 24.44 -19.33 9.46
C PHE A 295 23.02 -18.75 9.36
N THR A 296 22.24 -19.24 8.40
CA THR A 296 20.83 -18.89 8.20
C THR A 296 19.99 -20.17 8.25
N PHE A 297 19.03 -20.24 9.17
CA PHE A 297 18.16 -21.39 9.36
C PHE A 297 16.69 -21.01 9.10
N PRO A 298 16.17 -21.26 7.89
CA PRO A 298 14.77 -21.04 7.56
C PRO A 298 13.90 -22.21 8.01
N PHE A 299 12.91 -21.91 8.84
CA PHE A 299 11.86 -22.79 9.32
C PHE A 299 10.49 -22.25 8.90
N THR A 300 9.54 -23.13 8.62
CA THR A 300 8.12 -22.76 8.57
C THR A 300 7.42 -23.16 9.86
N PHE A 301 6.44 -22.38 10.32
CA PHE A 301 5.59 -22.81 11.45
C PHE A 301 4.82 -24.10 11.12
N ARG A 302 4.55 -24.36 9.84
CA ARG A 302 3.99 -25.62 9.33
C ARG A 302 4.86 -26.82 9.70
N GLU A 303 6.18 -26.75 9.47
CA GLU A 303 7.14 -27.80 9.83
C GLU A 303 7.25 -27.96 11.36
N LEU A 304 7.25 -26.85 12.10
CA LEU A 304 7.38 -26.85 13.58
C LEU A 304 6.15 -27.42 14.28
N ASN A 305 4.94 -27.18 13.76
CA ASN A 305 3.69 -27.75 14.28
C ASN A 305 3.71 -29.29 14.37
N VAL A 306 4.42 -29.97 13.46
CA VAL A 306 4.55 -31.45 13.42
C VAL A 306 5.35 -31.98 14.62
N LEU A 307 6.10 -31.12 15.30
CA LEU A 307 6.96 -31.49 16.44
C LEU A 307 6.33 -31.18 17.81
N LYS A 308 5.06 -30.74 17.85
CA LYS A 308 4.35 -30.28 19.06
C LYS A 308 4.40 -31.24 20.26
N GLU A 309 4.37 -32.56 20.04
CA GLU A 309 4.40 -33.57 21.11
C GLU A 309 5.81 -34.12 21.41
N LYS A 310 6.84 -33.63 20.72
CA LYS A 310 8.23 -34.06 20.89
C LYS A 310 9.01 -33.04 21.71
N LYS A 311 10.02 -33.54 22.43
CA LYS A 311 11.02 -32.69 23.09
C LYS A 311 12.30 -32.65 22.27
N TYR A 312 12.90 -31.47 22.22
CA TYR A 312 14.17 -31.17 21.57
C TYR A 312 14.89 -30.10 22.39
N SER A 313 16.21 -30.11 22.36
CA SER A 313 17.01 -28.91 22.60
C SER A 313 17.10 -28.04 21.34
N LEU A 314 17.54 -26.79 21.45
CA LEU A 314 17.70 -25.93 20.26
C LEU A 314 18.73 -26.52 19.28
N VAL A 315 19.82 -27.09 19.80
CA VAL A 315 20.85 -27.78 19.01
C VAL A 315 20.25 -28.98 18.27
N GLU A 316 19.51 -29.85 18.97
CA GLU A 316 18.87 -31.02 18.34
C GLU A 316 17.81 -30.63 17.31
N LEU A 317 17.08 -29.53 17.53
CA LEU A 317 16.10 -29.00 16.58
C LEU A 317 16.78 -28.55 15.28
N VAL A 318 17.90 -27.81 15.36
CA VAL A 318 18.68 -27.43 14.17
C VAL A 318 19.24 -28.68 13.48
N HIS A 319 19.83 -29.61 14.24
CA HIS A 319 20.37 -30.87 13.72
C HIS A 319 19.32 -31.78 13.07
N HIS A 320 18.05 -31.64 13.44
CA HIS A 320 16.93 -32.41 12.87
C HIS A 320 16.58 -31.95 11.44
N PHE A 321 16.64 -30.65 11.17
CA PHE A 321 16.31 -30.07 9.86
C PHE A 321 17.53 -29.82 8.97
N PHE A 322 18.72 -29.64 9.56
CA PHE A 322 19.98 -29.31 8.87
C PHE A 322 21.06 -30.33 9.27
N THR A 323 21.03 -31.51 8.67
CA THR A 323 21.91 -32.64 9.03
C THR A 323 23.40 -32.34 8.85
N GLU A 324 23.76 -31.37 8.02
CA GLU A 324 25.13 -30.90 7.79
C GLU A 324 25.74 -30.31 9.07
N THR A 325 24.91 -29.63 9.89
CA THR A 325 25.34 -29.08 11.19
C THR A 325 25.63 -30.17 12.21
N LYS A 326 24.91 -31.29 12.13
CA LYS A 326 25.12 -32.49 12.92
C LYS A 326 26.38 -33.24 12.50
N GLU A 327 26.60 -33.38 11.19
CA GLU A 327 27.82 -33.99 10.63
C GLU A 327 29.09 -33.19 11.02
N ALA A 328 29.01 -31.86 10.99
CA ALA A 328 30.08 -30.99 11.45
C ALA A 328 30.25 -30.96 12.99
N GLY A 329 29.28 -31.49 13.75
CA GLY A 329 29.27 -31.49 15.21
C GLY A 329 29.19 -30.09 15.83
N ILE A 330 28.46 -29.17 15.19
CA ILE A 330 28.28 -27.80 15.70
C ILE A 330 27.23 -27.81 16.81
N CYS A 331 27.65 -27.56 18.05
CA CYS A 331 26.79 -27.46 19.22
C CYS A 331 26.72 -26.05 19.82
N ARG A 332 27.73 -25.20 19.58
CA ARG A 332 27.83 -23.85 20.16
C ARG A 332 27.42 -22.79 19.14
N PHE A 333 26.13 -22.48 19.08
CA PHE A 333 25.60 -21.48 18.14
C PHE A 333 25.81 -20.03 18.61
N GLU A 334 26.15 -19.83 19.90
CA GLU A 334 26.38 -18.52 20.53
C GLU A 334 27.60 -17.80 19.94
N GLU A 335 28.58 -18.57 19.44
CA GLU A 335 29.83 -18.08 18.87
C GLU A 335 29.69 -17.56 17.43
N PHE A 336 28.51 -17.71 16.82
CA PHE A 336 28.26 -17.37 15.42
C PHE A 336 27.13 -16.34 15.29
N GLN A 337 27.23 -15.45 14.29
CA GLN A 337 26.06 -14.64 13.91
C GLN A 337 25.05 -15.53 13.17
N VAL A 338 24.06 -16.04 13.91
CA VAL A 338 22.98 -16.87 13.39
C VAL A 338 21.73 -16.03 13.10
N VAL A 339 21.02 -16.37 12.03
CA VAL A 339 19.68 -15.86 11.74
C VAL A 339 18.68 -17.00 11.64
N PHE A 340 17.61 -16.94 12.43
CA PHE A 340 16.46 -17.82 12.31
C PHE A 340 15.35 -17.09 11.55
N ILE A 341 14.81 -17.73 10.51
CA ILE A 341 13.65 -17.22 9.79
C ILE A 341 12.46 -18.14 10.11
N PHE A 342 11.37 -17.58 10.61
CA PHE A 342 10.14 -18.29 10.95
C PHE A 342 8.99 -17.81 10.05
N ASP A 343 8.73 -18.55 8.98
CA ASP A 343 7.71 -18.20 7.99
C ASP A 343 6.32 -18.73 8.41
N GLY A 344 5.30 -17.86 8.39
CA GLY A 344 3.89 -18.24 8.57
C GLY A 344 3.37 -18.34 10.01
N LEU A 345 3.60 -17.33 10.86
CA LEU A 345 3.07 -17.30 12.24
C LEU A 345 1.52 -17.41 12.29
N ASP A 346 0.81 -16.95 11.25
CA ASP A 346 -0.64 -17.13 11.09
C ASP A 346 -1.09 -18.60 11.03
N GLU A 347 -0.14 -19.52 10.94
CA GLU A 347 -0.35 -20.96 10.81
C GLU A 347 0.17 -21.72 12.04
N CYS A 348 0.68 -21.01 13.05
CA CYS A 348 1.15 -21.57 14.31
C CYS A 348 0.01 -22.20 15.11
N ARG A 349 0.21 -23.43 15.60
CA ARG A 349 -0.70 -24.14 16.51
C ARG A 349 -0.01 -24.55 17.81
N LEU A 350 1.20 -24.03 18.05
CA LEU A 350 1.98 -24.19 19.27
C LEU A 350 1.50 -23.16 20.30
N PRO A 351 1.27 -23.53 21.58
CA PRO A 351 0.80 -22.60 22.60
C PRO A 351 1.96 -21.70 23.08
N LEU A 352 2.13 -20.54 22.45
CA LEU A 352 3.18 -19.58 22.80
C LEU A 352 2.76 -18.74 24.04
N ASP A 353 3.01 -19.24 25.25
CA ASP A 353 2.70 -18.52 26.50
C ASP A 353 3.89 -17.66 26.96
N PHE A 354 3.91 -16.39 26.56
CA PHE A 354 4.97 -15.45 26.94
C PHE A 354 4.98 -15.04 28.42
N HIS A 355 3.96 -15.42 29.22
CA HIS A 355 3.81 -14.98 30.61
C HIS A 355 4.17 -16.06 31.64
N ASN A 356 3.80 -17.33 31.40
CA ASN A 356 3.98 -18.42 32.38
C ASN A 356 5.01 -19.49 31.95
N THR A 357 5.70 -19.30 30.83
CA THR A 357 6.68 -20.28 30.31
C THR A 357 7.96 -20.34 31.15
N GLU A 358 8.46 -21.57 31.34
CA GLU A 358 9.75 -21.89 31.97
C GLU A 358 10.92 -21.16 31.28
N ILE A 359 11.80 -20.53 32.06
CA ILE A 359 12.91 -19.73 31.53
C ILE A 359 14.05 -20.65 31.11
N LEU A 360 14.23 -20.84 29.81
CA LEU A 360 15.33 -21.61 29.23
C LEU A 360 16.45 -20.68 28.78
N THR A 361 17.68 -20.99 29.17
CA THR A 361 18.89 -20.23 28.76
C THR A 361 19.97 -21.10 28.12
N ASP A 362 19.97 -22.41 28.39
CA ASP A 362 20.88 -23.39 27.80
C ASP A 362 20.30 -23.94 26.49
N VAL A 363 21.07 -23.89 25.40
CA VAL A 363 20.68 -24.40 24.08
C VAL A 363 20.68 -25.92 23.96
N THR A 364 21.26 -26.62 24.94
CA THR A 364 21.36 -28.09 25.02
C THR A 364 20.25 -28.73 25.86
N GLU A 365 19.46 -27.93 26.59
CA GLU A 365 18.37 -28.45 27.42
C GLU A 365 17.13 -28.81 26.57
N SER A 366 16.59 -30.02 26.79
CA SER A 366 15.53 -30.59 25.95
C SER A 366 14.13 -30.33 26.51
N THR A 367 13.36 -29.47 25.82
CA THR A 367 12.00 -29.07 26.20
C THR A 367 11.04 -29.15 24.99
N SER A 368 9.77 -28.80 25.16
CA SER A 368 8.81 -28.80 24.04
C SER A 368 9.03 -27.61 23.10
N VAL A 369 8.65 -27.77 21.83
CA VAL A 369 8.99 -26.80 20.77
C VAL A 369 8.33 -25.43 20.99
N ASP A 370 7.15 -25.39 21.61
CA ASP A 370 6.49 -24.16 22.05
C ASP A 370 7.30 -23.39 23.11
N VAL A 371 7.88 -24.09 24.10
CA VAL A 371 8.75 -23.50 25.13
C VAL A 371 10.07 -23.02 24.53
N LEU A 372 10.68 -23.78 23.61
CA LEU A 372 11.88 -23.35 22.87
C LEU A 372 11.63 -22.05 22.11
N LEU A 373 10.57 -22.00 21.28
CA LEU A 373 10.27 -20.84 20.46
C LEU A 373 9.91 -19.61 21.30
N THR A 374 9.16 -19.79 22.39
CA THR A 374 8.80 -18.70 23.30
C THR A 374 10.05 -18.08 23.96
N ASN A 375 11.00 -18.90 24.44
CA ASN A 375 12.25 -18.40 25.01
C ASN A 375 13.19 -17.79 23.96
N LEU A 376 13.21 -18.33 22.73
CA LEU A 376 14.00 -17.78 21.62
C LEU A 376 13.44 -16.41 21.18
N ILE A 377 12.13 -16.29 20.97
CA ILE A 377 11.46 -15.05 20.56
C ILE A 377 11.63 -13.98 21.63
N SER A 378 11.40 -14.31 22.92
CA SER A 378 11.59 -13.38 24.04
C SER A 378 13.06 -13.08 24.40
N GLY A 379 14.03 -13.58 23.64
CA GLY A 379 15.46 -13.25 23.82
C GLY A 379 16.15 -13.90 25.02
N LYS A 380 15.48 -14.82 25.71
CA LYS A 380 16.02 -15.57 26.86
C LYS A 380 16.97 -16.69 26.41
N LEU A 381 16.62 -17.35 25.31
CA LEU A 381 17.41 -18.40 24.68
C LEU A 381 18.14 -17.85 23.46
N LEU A 382 19.44 -18.14 23.34
CA LEU A 382 20.35 -17.66 22.30
C LEU A 382 20.17 -16.15 21.97
N PRO A 383 20.53 -15.24 22.89
CA PRO A 383 20.29 -13.80 22.72
C PRO A 383 20.98 -13.18 21.50
N SER A 384 22.14 -13.73 21.08
CA SER A 384 22.94 -13.25 19.95
C SER A 384 22.35 -13.55 18.56
N ALA A 385 21.35 -14.43 18.47
CA ALA A 385 20.70 -14.74 17.20
C ALA A 385 19.68 -13.66 16.80
N ARG A 386 19.66 -13.29 15.51
CA ARG A 386 18.60 -12.45 14.94
C ARG A 386 17.43 -13.31 14.46
N LEU A 387 16.22 -12.79 14.58
CA LEU A 387 14.98 -13.49 14.24
C LEU A 387 14.21 -12.70 13.19
N TRP A 388 13.71 -13.39 12.16
CA TRP A 388 12.78 -12.82 11.19
C TRP A 388 11.50 -13.65 11.14
N ILE A 389 10.38 -13.07 11.56
CA ILE A 389 9.09 -13.74 11.66
C ILE A 389 8.15 -13.14 10.60
N THR A 390 7.52 -13.96 9.77
CA THR A 390 6.48 -13.49 8.81
C THR A 390 5.08 -13.87 9.28
N THR A 391 4.11 -12.97 9.07
CA THR A 391 2.72 -13.20 9.53
C THR A 391 1.69 -12.42 8.71
N ARG A 392 0.40 -12.74 8.90
CA ARG A 392 -0.71 -11.85 8.51
C ARG A 392 -1.03 -10.87 9.64
N PRO A 393 -1.56 -9.66 9.35
CA PRO A 393 -1.88 -8.67 10.38
C PRO A 393 -2.71 -9.24 11.55
N ALA A 394 -3.74 -10.04 11.24
CA ALA A 394 -4.63 -10.69 12.20
C ALA A 394 -3.95 -11.64 13.21
N ALA A 395 -2.76 -12.15 12.90
CA ALA A 395 -2.01 -13.08 13.74
C ALA A 395 -0.75 -12.45 14.38
N ALA A 396 -0.50 -11.16 14.15
CA ALA A 396 0.65 -10.47 14.72
C ALA A 396 0.58 -10.36 16.25
N ASN A 397 -0.64 -10.32 16.81
CA ASN A 397 -0.92 -10.26 18.25
C ASN A 397 -0.59 -11.55 19.02
N GLN A 398 -0.22 -12.65 18.34
CA GLN A 398 0.27 -13.87 19.02
C GLN A 398 1.62 -13.66 19.71
N ILE A 399 2.37 -12.63 19.33
CA ILE A 399 3.66 -12.27 19.95
C ILE A 399 3.50 -10.89 20.61
N PRO A 400 3.87 -10.72 21.89
CA PRO A 400 3.81 -9.44 22.57
C PRO A 400 4.67 -8.37 21.87
N PRO A 401 4.23 -7.09 21.80
CA PRO A 401 5.00 -6.02 21.16
C PRO A 401 6.39 -5.83 21.76
N GLU A 402 6.60 -6.13 23.06
CA GLU A 402 7.88 -6.00 23.75
C GLU A 402 8.93 -7.03 23.27
N CYS A 403 8.52 -8.05 22.51
CA CYS A 403 9.43 -9.05 21.93
C CYS A 403 9.87 -8.72 20.49
N VAL A 404 9.46 -7.58 19.93
CA VAL A 404 9.66 -7.20 18.53
C VAL A 404 10.28 -5.82 18.40
N ASP A 405 11.55 -5.75 18.00
CA ASP A 405 12.28 -4.47 17.90
C ASP A 405 11.83 -3.65 16.69
N MET A 406 11.48 -4.32 15.59
CA MET A 406 11.00 -3.68 14.36
C MET A 406 9.85 -4.47 13.72
N VAL A 407 8.78 -3.75 13.41
CA VAL A 407 7.70 -4.22 12.53
C VAL A 407 7.97 -3.71 11.12
N THR A 408 7.79 -4.56 10.12
CA THR A 408 7.83 -4.21 8.70
C THR A 408 6.56 -4.69 8.00
N GLU A 409 6.19 -4.05 6.90
CA GLU A 409 5.02 -4.42 6.11
C GLU A 409 5.38 -4.57 4.63
N VAL A 410 5.04 -5.74 4.06
CA VAL A 410 5.09 -5.98 2.62
C VAL A 410 3.81 -5.46 2.00
N ARG A 411 3.90 -4.35 1.28
CA ARG A 411 2.74 -3.74 0.59
C ARG A 411 2.42 -4.44 -0.72
N GLY A 412 3.41 -4.99 -1.43
CA GLY A 412 3.22 -5.73 -2.68
C GLY A 412 3.92 -5.07 -3.87
N PHE A 413 3.31 -5.13 -5.05
CA PHE A 413 3.80 -4.47 -6.26
C PHE A 413 3.15 -3.09 -6.46
N THR A 414 3.99 -2.05 -6.48
CA THR A 414 3.68 -0.73 -7.06
C THR A 414 3.45 -0.83 -8.57
N ASP A 415 2.80 0.15 -9.17
CA ASP A 415 2.47 0.11 -10.61
C ASP A 415 3.70 -0.11 -11.54
N PRO A 416 4.88 0.50 -11.30
CA PRO A 416 6.10 0.16 -12.04
C PRO A 416 6.53 -1.31 -11.87
N GLN A 417 6.46 -1.86 -10.65
CA GLN A 417 6.81 -3.26 -10.37
C GLN A 417 5.83 -4.24 -11.04
N LYS A 418 4.54 -3.89 -11.15
CA LYS A 418 3.56 -4.69 -11.92
C LYS A 418 4.02 -4.86 -13.37
N GLU A 419 4.40 -3.75 -14.01
CA GLU A 419 4.89 -3.82 -15.39
C GLU A 419 6.23 -4.56 -15.51
N GLU A 420 7.16 -4.34 -14.57
CA GLU A 420 8.45 -5.05 -14.51
C GLU A 420 8.24 -6.56 -14.45
N TYR A 421 7.34 -7.04 -13.58
CA TYR A 421 6.98 -8.45 -13.47
C TYR A 421 6.48 -9.02 -14.80
N PHE A 422 5.53 -8.35 -15.46
CA PHE A 422 4.99 -8.84 -16.73
C PHE A 422 6.04 -8.80 -17.87
N ARG A 423 6.91 -7.79 -17.94
CA ARG A 423 8.04 -7.76 -18.89
C ARG A 423 9.07 -8.87 -18.62
N LYS A 424 9.36 -9.19 -17.36
CA LYS A 424 10.23 -10.33 -17.00
C LYS A 424 9.59 -11.67 -17.35
N ARG A 425 8.27 -11.81 -17.19
CA ARG A 425 7.53 -13.07 -17.38
C ARG A 425 7.23 -13.39 -18.85
N PHE A 426 7.20 -12.40 -19.73
CA PHE A 426 6.95 -12.55 -21.17
C PHE A 426 8.16 -12.11 -22.00
N ARG A 427 8.79 -13.05 -22.70
CA ARG A 427 9.96 -12.77 -23.57
C ARG A 427 9.61 -11.98 -24.83
N ASP A 428 8.33 -11.86 -25.15
CA ASP A 428 7.80 -11.13 -26.30
C ASP A 428 7.28 -9.77 -25.80
N GLU A 429 7.93 -8.68 -26.25
CA GLU A 429 7.60 -7.29 -25.92
C GLU A 429 6.18 -6.88 -26.37
N GLU A 430 5.69 -7.38 -27.51
CA GLU A 430 4.36 -7.07 -28.02
C GLU A 430 3.29 -7.80 -27.19
N GLN A 431 3.55 -9.07 -26.84
CA GLN A 431 2.70 -9.83 -25.92
C GLN A 431 2.65 -9.18 -24.53
N ALA A 432 3.80 -8.81 -23.97
CA ALA A 432 3.91 -8.14 -22.68
C ALA A 432 3.15 -6.81 -22.67
N SER A 433 3.35 -5.97 -23.70
CA SER A 433 2.68 -4.69 -23.85
C SER A 433 1.16 -4.83 -23.98
N THR A 434 0.70 -5.83 -24.73
CA THR A 434 -0.74 -6.15 -24.87
C THR A 434 -1.36 -6.56 -23.53
N ILE A 435 -0.67 -7.39 -22.75
CA ILE A 435 -1.12 -7.82 -21.41
C ILE A 435 -1.15 -6.66 -20.43
N ILE A 436 -0.09 -5.85 -20.36
CA ILE A 436 -0.01 -4.67 -19.48
C ILE A 436 -1.13 -3.68 -19.82
N SER A 437 -1.36 -3.41 -21.12
CA SER A 437 -2.45 -2.56 -21.59
C SER A 437 -3.82 -3.08 -21.14
N HIS A 438 -4.11 -4.36 -21.37
CA HIS A 438 -5.37 -4.98 -20.95
C HIS A 438 -5.59 -4.87 -19.43
N ILE A 439 -4.55 -5.15 -18.63
CA ILE A 439 -4.63 -5.06 -17.16
C ILE A 439 -4.95 -3.63 -16.72
N LYS A 440 -4.30 -2.61 -17.31
CA LYS A 440 -4.63 -1.20 -17.03
C LYS A 440 -6.07 -0.84 -17.42
N THR A 441 -6.61 -1.38 -18.53
CA THR A 441 -8.02 -1.12 -18.90
C THR A 441 -9.05 -1.77 -17.96
N SER A 442 -8.68 -2.78 -17.17
CA SER A 442 -9.57 -3.40 -16.18
C SER A 442 -9.10 -3.10 -14.75
N ARG A 443 -9.68 -2.06 -14.14
CA ARG A 443 -9.30 -1.60 -12.78
C ARG A 443 -9.33 -2.71 -11.73
N SER A 444 -10.29 -3.65 -11.81
CA SER A 444 -10.33 -4.81 -10.91
C SER A 444 -9.08 -5.70 -11.07
N LEU A 445 -8.62 -5.96 -12.30
CA LEU A 445 -7.38 -6.71 -12.53
C LEU A 445 -6.15 -5.92 -12.08
N HIS A 446 -6.11 -4.62 -12.35
CA HIS A 446 -5.00 -3.73 -11.96
C HIS A 446 -4.81 -3.62 -10.44
N ILE A 447 -5.91 -3.55 -9.67
CA ILE A 447 -5.89 -3.55 -8.21
C ILE A 447 -5.42 -4.91 -7.70
N MET A 448 -5.99 -6.02 -8.17
CA MET A 448 -5.60 -7.35 -7.67
C MET A 448 -4.15 -7.71 -8.02
N CYS A 449 -3.62 -7.21 -9.16
CA CYS A 449 -2.20 -7.30 -9.51
C CYS A 449 -1.26 -6.48 -8.60
N HIS A 450 -1.75 -5.81 -7.56
CA HIS A 450 -0.90 -5.38 -6.44
C HIS A 450 -0.31 -6.57 -5.68
N ILE A 451 -1.01 -7.72 -5.68
CA ILE A 451 -0.53 -8.97 -5.10
C ILE A 451 0.19 -9.83 -6.16
N PRO A 452 1.46 -10.24 -5.94
CA PRO A 452 2.22 -11.04 -6.89
C PRO A 452 1.56 -12.36 -7.33
N VAL A 453 0.85 -13.07 -6.44
CA VAL A 453 0.15 -14.31 -6.84
C VAL A 453 -0.93 -14.08 -7.89
N PHE A 454 -1.57 -12.90 -7.90
CA PHE A 454 -2.54 -12.53 -8.93
C PHE A 454 -1.87 -12.11 -10.23
N CYS A 455 -0.69 -11.48 -10.18
CA CYS A 455 0.11 -11.26 -11.40
C CYS A 455 0.47 -12.59 -12.07
N TRP A 456 0.81 -13.60 -11.27
CA TRP A 456 1.12 -14.94 -11.78
C TRP A 456 -0.09 -15.69 -12.33
N ILE A 457 -1.24 -15.69 -11.63
CA ILE A 457 -2.51 -16.23 -12.17
C ILE A 457 -2.87 -15.50 -13.47
N THR A 458 -2.74 -14.17 -13.48
CA THR A 458 -3.09 -13.33 -14.63
C THR A 458 -2.19 -13.59 -15.83
N ALA A 459 -0.86 -13.67 -15.63
CA ALA A 459 0.07 -14.07 -16.67
C ALA A 459 -0.29 -15.45 -17.25
N THR A 460 -0.49 -16.44 -16.38
CA THR A 460 -0.79 -17.83 -16.78
C THR A 460 -2.07 -17.94 -17.63
N VAL A 461 -3.14 -17.24 -17.23
CA VAL A 461 -4.42 -17.22 -17.96
C VAL A 461 -4.31 -16.48 -19.29
N LEU A 462 -3.73 -15.27 -19.29
CA LEU A 462 -3.64 -14.47 -20.51
C LEU A 462 -2.67 -15.09 -21.52
N GLU A 463 -1.64 -15.81 -21.07
CA GLU A 463 -0.74 -16.57 -21.93
C GLU A 463 -1.48 -17.68 -22.72
N ASP A 464 -2.32 -18.48 -22.06
CA ASP A 464 -3.14 -19.53 -22.71
C ASP A 464 -4.20 -18.94 -23.66
N VAL A 465 -4.88 -17.89 -23.21
CA VAL A 465 -5.93 -17.21 -24.00
C VAL A 465 -5.34 -16.52 -25.23
N LEU A 466 -4.10 -16.00 -25.17
CA LEU A 466 -3.44 -15.41 -26.34
C LEU A 466 -2.91 -16.48 -27.30
N LYS A 467 -2.36 -17.60 -26.80
CA LYS A 467 -1.87 -18.71 -27.65
C LYS A 467 -2.99 -19.42 -28.42
N SER A 468 -4.19 -19.52 -27.85
CA SER A 468 -5.34 -20.24 -28.41
C SER A 468 -6.21 -19.42 -29.37
N ARG A 469 -5.80 -18.20 -29.75
CA ARG A 469 -6.67 -17.24 -30.46
C ARG A 469 -6.74 -17.39 -31.97
N GLN A 470 -7.98 -17.57 -32.44
CA GLN A 470 -8.47 -17.06 -33.73
C GLN A 470 -9.63 -16.06 -33.52
N GLY A 471 -9.44 -15.06 -32.64
CA GLY A 471 -10.31 -13.86 -32.59
C GLY A 471 -11.30 -13.67 -31.42
N GLY A 472 -11.06 -14.25 -30.23
CA GLY A 472 -11.89 -13.99 -29.03
C GLY A 472 -11.52 -12.72 -28.24
N GLU A 473 -12.37 -12.26 -27.32
CA GLU A 473 -12.08 -11.17 -26.35
C GLU A 473 -11.21 -11.65 -25.16
N LEU A 474 -10.53 -10.73 -24.46
CA LEU A 474 -9.74 -11.06 -23.26
C LEU A 474 -10.66 -11.01 -22.02
N PRO A 475 -10.45 -11.84 -20.98
CA PRO A 475 -11.26 -11.80 -19.76
C PRO A 475 -11.27 -10.40 -19.13
N LYS A 476 -12.45 -9.83 -18.92
CA LYS A 476 -12.66 -8.45 -18.44
C LYS A 476 -12.88 -8.39 -16.92
N THR A 477 -13.48 -9.44 -16.36
CA THR A 477 -13.90 -9.53 -14.95
C THR A 477 -13.02 -10.49 -14.14
N LEU A 478 -13.05 -10.39 -12.81
CA LEU A 478 -12.31 -11.32 -11.94
C LEU A 478 -12.89 -12.74 -12.03
N THR A 479 -14.22 -12.87 -12.13
CA THR A 479 -14.88 -14.16 -12.28
C THR A 479 -14.49 -14.86 -13.59
N GLU A 480 -14.43 -14.13 -14.70
CA GLU A 480 -13.95 -14.68 -15.98
C GLU A 480 -12.50 -15.20 -15.85
N MET A 481 -11.60 -14.42 -15.26
CA MET A 481 -10.20 -14.82 -15.03
C MET A 481 -10.11 -16.12 -14.21
N TYR A 482 -10.88 -16.24 -13.13
CA TYR A 482 -10.88 -17.43 -12.27
C TYR A 482 -11.53 -18.65 -12.94
N ILE A 483 -12.57 -18.46 -13.76
CA ILE A 483 -13.14 -19.52 -14.58
C ILE A 483 -12.11 -20.02 -15.61
N HIS A 484 -11.46 -19.12 -16.34
CA HIS A 484 -10.42 -19.48 -17.31
C HIS A 484 -9.25 -20.21 -16.64
N PHE A 485 -8.81 -19.76 -15.45
CA PHE A 485 -7.81 -20.45 -14.65
C PHE A 485 -8.25 -21.88 -14.29
N LEU A 486 -9.46 -22.06 -13.77
CA LEU A 486 -9.99 -23.37 -13.39
C LEU A 486 -10.12 -24.33 -14.60
N VAL A 487 -10.54 -23.81 -15.75
CA VAL A 487 -10.63 -24.55 -17.02
C VAL A 487 -9.23 -24.96 -17.49
N LEU A 488 -8.24 -24.07 -17.43
CA LEU A 488 -6.85 -24.35 -17.81
C LEU A 488 -6.24 -25.46 -16.95
N GLN A 489 -6.36 -25.38 -15.62
CA GLN A 489 -5.90 -26.45 -14.73
C GLN A 489 -6.58 -27.80 -15.05
N SER A 490 -7.86 -27.76 -15.40
CA SER A 490 -8.65 -28.96 -15.72
C SER A 490 -8.29 -29.58 -17.08
N LYS A 491 -7.93 -28.77 -18.08
CA LYS A 491 -7.34 -29.25 -19.35
C LYS A 491 -5.98 -29.92 -19.10
N LEU A 492 -5.07 -29.22 -18.40
CA LEU A 492 -3.74 -29.72 -18.07
C LEU A 492 -3.79 -31.05 -17.30
N LYS A 493 -4.76 -31.20 -16.38
CA LYS A 493 -5.07 -32.46 -15.71
C LYS A 493 -5.43 -33.58 -16.69
N ASN A 494 -6.41 -33.35 -17.57
CA ASN A 494 -6.93 -34.40 -18.45
C ASN A 494 -5.83 -34.91 -19.41
N ILE A 495 -5.02 -33.99 -19.97
CA ILE A 495 -3.91 -34.32 -20.87
C ILE A 495 -2.81 -35.10 -20.13
N LYS A 496 -2.35 -34.61 -18.97
CA LYS A 496 -1.18 -35.19 -18.28
C LYS A 496 -1.48 -36.49 -17.51
N TYR A 497 -2.71 -36.71 -17.05
CA TYR A 497 -3.02 -37.79 -16.09
C TYR A 497 -4.19 -38.70 -16.46
N ASP A 498 -5.22 -38.19 -17.16
CA ASP A 498 -6.31 -39.05 -17.68
C ASP A 498 -6.00 -39.58 -19.11
N GLY A 499 -4.87 -39.17 -19.71
CA GLY A 499 -4.40 -39.64 -21.03
C GLY A 499 -5.18 -39.10 -22.22
N GLY A 500 -5.87 -37.97 -22.03
CA GLY A 500 -6.70 -37.34 -23.06
C GLY A 500 -5.90 -36.56 -24.11
N ALA A 501 -6.49 -36.40 -25.30
CA ALA A 501 -5.98 -35.51 -26.33
C ALA A 501 -6.35 -34.05 -26.03
N GLU A 502 -5.62 -33.10 -26.61
CA GLU A 502 -5.89 -31.66 -26.47
C GLU A 502 -7.29 -31.26 -27.03
N THR A 503 -7.85 -32.10 -27.90
CA THR A 503 -9.21 -31.97 -28.46
C THR A 503 -10.33 -32.50 -27.57
N ASP A 504 -10.02 -33.14 -26.43
CA ASP A 504 -11.03 -33.75 -25.58
C ASP A 504 -11.84 -32.72 -24.76
N PRO A 505 -13.07 -33.05 -24.33
CA PRO A 505 -13.84 -32.18 -23.46
C PRO A 505 -13.08 -31.84 -22.17
N HIS A 506 -12.96 -30.55 -21.87
CA HIS A 506 -12.22 -30.01 -20.72
C HIS A 506 -12.70 -30.54 -19.34
N TRP A 507 -13.90 -31.13 -19.25
CA TRP A 507 -14.47 -31.70 -18.02
C TRP A 507 -14.62 -33.23 -18.04
N SER A 508 -13.58 -33.97 -17.61
CA SER A 508 -13.69 -35.42 -17.33
C SER A 508 -14.69 -35.70 -16.19
N LYS A 509 -15.30 -36.89 -16.14
CA LYS A 509 -16.24 -37.26 -15.05
C LYS A 509 -15.56 -37.25 -13.67
N LYS A 510 -14.25 -37.57 -13.62
CA LYS A 510 -13.43 -37.50 -12.40
C LYS A 510 -13.14 -36.05 -12.02
N SER A 511 -12.73 -35.22 -12.98
CA SER A 511 -12.40 -33.81 -12.75
C SER A 511 -13.62 -33.03 -12.24
N ARG A 512 -14.82 -33.28 -12.77
CA ARG A 512 -16.06 -32.67 -12.25
C ARG A 512 -16.35 -32.99 -10.80
N LYS A 513 -16.35 -34.28 -10.43
CA LYS A 513 -16.56 -34.69 -9.02
C LYS A 513 -15.52 -34.07 -8.09
N MET A 514 -14.26 -33.94 -8.53
CA MET A 514 -13.23 -33.29 -7.73
C MET A 514 -13.52 -31.81 -7.48
N ILE A 515 -13.89 -31.04 -8.51
CA ILE A 515 -14.23 -29.62 -8.35
C ILE A 515 -15.46 -29.44 -7.45
N GLU A 516 -16.47 -30.30 -7.58
CA GLU A 516 -17.66 -30.27 -6.70
C GLU A 516 -17.28 -30.49 -5.22
N SER A 517 -16.40 -31.45 -4.91
CA SER A 517 -15.92 -31.71 -3.55
C SER A 517 -14.94 -30.64 -3.03
N LEU A 518 -14.05 -30.10 -3.88
CA LEU A 518 -13.16 -28.99 -3.50
C LEU A 518 -13.94 -27.72 -3.19
N GLY A 519 -14.98 -27.42 -3.98
CA GLY A 519 -15.87 -26.30 -3.70
C GLY A 519 -16.68 -26.49 -2.41
N LYS A 520 -17.10 -27.74 -2.10
CA LYS A 520 -17.73 -28.06 -0.82
C LYS A 520 -16.78 -27.76 0.35
N LEU A 521 -15.55 -28.28 0.29
CA LEU A 521 -14.49 -28.04 1.28
C LEU A 521 -14.22 -26.54 1.44
N ALA A 522 -14.10 -25.82 0.33
CA ALA A 522 -13.86 -24.38 0.34
C ALA A 522 -14.97 -23.61 1.07
N PHE A 523 -16.25 -23.94 0.82
CA PHE A 523 -17.39 -23.30 1.48
C PHE A 523 -17.46 -23.62 2.98
N GLU A 524 -17.43 -24.89 3.36
CA GLU A 524 -17.53 -25.30 4.78
C GLU A 524 -16.38 -24.74 5.61
N GLN A 525 -15.16 -24.67 5.05
CA GLN A 525 -13.99 -24.15 5.76
C GLN A 525 -13.94 -22.61 5.75
N LEU A 526 -14.47 -21.94 4.71
CA LEU A 526 -14.66 -20.48 4.71
C LEU A 526 -15.64 -20.06 5.82
N GLN A 527 -16.75 -20.79 6.01
CA GLN A 527 -17.67 -20.56 7.12
C GLN A 527 -17.04 -20.81 8.51
N LYS A 528 -16.11 -21.76 8.61
CA LYS A 528 -15.33 -22.04 9.83
C LYS A 528 -14.16 -21.05 10.07
N GLY A 529 -13.85 -20.18 9.11
CA GLY A 529 -12.66 -19.29 9.16
C GLY A 529 -11.31 -20.00 8.95
N ASN A 530 -11.33 -21.24 8.45
CA ASN A 530 -10.15 -22.09 8.33
C ASN A 530 -9.46 -21.94 6.97
N LEU A 531 -8.12 -21.90 6.99
CA LEU A 531 -7.24 -21.75 5.83
C LEU A 531 -6.40 -23.01 5.53
N ILE A 532 -6.31 -23.94 6.51
CA ILE A 532 -5.57 -25.20 6.45
C ILE A 532 -6.52 -26.33 6.82
N PHE A 533 -6.44 -27.45 6.10
CA PHE A 533 -7.35 -28.59 6.17
C PHE A 533 -6.56 -29.87 6.42
N TYR A 534 -7.10 -30.75 7.26
CA TYR A 534 -6.50 -32.04 7.63
C TYR A 534 -7.23 -33.18 6.92
N GLU A 535 -6.67 -34.40 6.96
CA GLU A 535 -7.30 -35.57 6.31
C GLU A 535 -8.76 -35.78 6.75
N SER A 536 -9.10 -35.46 8.01
CA SER A 536 -10.48 -35.44 8.53
C SER A 536 -11.41 -34.52 7.72
N ASP A 537 -11.02 -33.26 7.50
CA ASP A 537 -11.81 -32.26 6.77
C ASP A 537 -12.07 -32.70 5.31
N LEU A 538 -11.06 -33.31 4.69
CA LEU A 538 -11.17 -33.86 3.34
C LEU A 538 -12.15 -35.03 3.28
N THR A 539 -12.11 -35.93 4.28
CA THR A 539 -13.05 -37.08 4.34
C THR A 539 -14.49 -36.65 4.60
N GLU A 540 -14.73 -35.63 5.44
CA GLU A 540 -16.05 -35.00 5.65
C GLU A 540 -16.63 -34.42 4.33
N CYS A 541 -15.74 -33.93 3.45
CA CYS A 541 -16.09 -33.46 2.11
C CYS A 541 -16.19 -34.56 1.03
N GLY A 542 -15.99 -35.83 1.39
CA GLY A 542 -16.04 -36.97 0.49
C GLY A 542 -14.86 -37.06 -0.49
N ILE A 543 -13.73 -36.42 -0.16
CA ILE A 543 -12.48 -36.49 -0.93
C ILE A 543 -11.65 -37.66 -0.40
N ASP A 544 -11.36 -38.65 -1.27
CA ASP A 544 -10.39 -39.71 -0.96
C ASP A 544 -8.98 -39.11 -0.88
N ILE A 545 -8.24 -39.40 0.19
CA ILE A 545 -6.87 -38.93 0.45
C ILE A 545 -5.94 -39.24 -0.74
N ARG A 546 -6.10 -40.37 -1.42
CA ARG A 546 -5.30 -40.68 -2.63
C ARG A 546 -5.68 -39.80 -3.82
N ALA A 547 -6.98 -39.52 -3.99
CA ALA A 547 -7.44 -38.56 -4.99
C ALA A 547 -7.04 -37.11 -4.65
N ALA A 548 -7.01 -36.75 -3.36
CA ALA A 548 -6.51 -35.47 -2.85
C ALA A 548 -5.02 -35.29 -3.15
N SER A 549 -4.19 -36.30 -2.85
CA SER A 549 -2.76 -36.29 -3.15
C SER A 549 -2.47 -36.17 -4.64
N VAL A 550 -3.19 -36.92 -5.47
CA VAL A 550 -3.09 -36.78 -6.93
C VAL A 550 -3.55 -35.38 -7.34
N CYS A 551 -4.65 -34.86 -6.81
CA CYS A 551 -5.14 -33.53 -7.17
C CYS A 551 -4.28 -32.39 -6.63
N SER A 552 -3.55 -32.55 -5.52
CA SER A 552 -2.47 -31.65 -5.13
C SER A 552 -1.37 -31.66 -6.18
N GLY A 553 -0.90 -32.84 -6.58
CA GLY A 553 0.12 -32.97 -7.62
C GLY A 553 -0.30 -32.47 -9.01
N VAL A 554 -1.60 -32.28 -9.26
CA VAL A 554 -2.16 -31.89 -10.56
C VAL A 554 -2.66 -30.45 -10.57
N PHE A 555 -3.44 -30.06 -9.56
CA PHE A 555 -3.87 -28.70 -9.23
C PHE A 555 -2.90 -28.06 -8.22
N THR A 556 -1.58 -28.27 -8.39
CA THR A 556 -0.53 -27.63 -7.57
C THR A 556 -0.68 -26.12 -7.48
N GLN A 557 -1.38 -25.53 -8.46
CA GLN A 557 -1.68 -24.11 -8.61
C GLN A 557 -3.03 -23.66 -7.98
N VAL A 558 -3.78 -24.58 -7.33
CA VAL A 558 -5.03 -24.28 -6.62
C VAL A 558 -5.02 -24.85 -5.20
N PHE A 559 -4.62 -26.10 -5.03
CA PHE A 559 -4.73 -26.89 -3.79
C PHE A 559 -3.41 -27.64 -3.56
N LYS A 560 -2.77 -27.43 -2.40
CA LYS A 560 -1.40 -27.90 -2.12
C LYS A 560 -1.41 -28.91 -0.98
N GLU A 561 -0.95 -30.14 -1.24
CA GLU A 561 -0.51 -31.11 -0.21
C GLU A 561 0.89 -30.72 0.22
N GLU A 562 1.09 -30.58 1.52
CA GLU A 562 2.43 -30.50 2.09
C GLU A 562 2.68 -31.70 2.98
N ARG A 563 3.92 -32.18 2.93
CA ARG A 563 4.37 -33.35 3.67
C ARG A 563 5.34 -32.90 4.75
N GLY A 564 4.92 -33.03 6.01
CA GLY A 564 5.87 -33.09 7.10
C GLY A 564 6.77 -34.33 6.96
N LEU A 565 7.92 -34.32 7.63
CA LEU A 565 8.88 -35.43 7.65
C LEU A 565 8.28 -36.75 8.22
N TYR A 566 7.12 -36.69 8.89
CA TYR A 566 6.43 -37.82 9.53
C TYR A 566 4.96 -38.01 9.06
N GLN A 567 4.78 -38.16 7.75
CA GLN A 567 3.61 -38.78 7.08
C GLN A 567 2.22 -38.10 7.16
N ASP A 568 1.91 -37.26 8.15
CA ASP A 568 0.65 -36.53 8.19
C ASP A 568 0.57 -35.49 7.07
N LYS A 569 -0.54 -35.51 6.31
CA LYS A 569 -0.78 -34.61 5.19
C LYS A 569 -1.67 -33.45 5.59
N VAL A 570 -1.18 -32.24 5.36
CA VAL A 570 -1.96 -31.01 5.45
C VAL A 570 -2.21 -30.45 4.06
N PHE A 571 -3.36 -29.79 3.91
CA PHE A 571 -3.80 -29.22 2.64
C PHE A 571 -4.22 -27.77 2.82
N CYS A 572 -3.91 -26.91 1.85
CA CYS A 572 -4.43 -25.53 1.80
C CYS A 572 -4.75 -25.13 0.36
N PHE A 573 -5.57 -24.08 0.18
CA PHE A 573 -5.61 -23.36 -1.09
C PHE A 573 -4.39 -22.43 -1.19
N ILE A 574 -3.95 -22.10 -2.41
CA ILE A 574 -2.81 -21.18 -2.61
C ILE A 574 -3.11 -19.74 -2.17
N HIS A 575 -4.37 -19.34 -2.25
CA HIS A 575 -4.83 -18.01 -1.85
C HIS A 575 -6.28 -18.05 -1.37
N LEU A 576 -6.66 -17.17 -0.44
CA LEU A 576 -8.03 -17.09 0.09
C LEU A 576 -9.06 -16.84 -1.02
N SER A 577 -8.75 -16.00 -2.00
CA SER A 577 -9.61 -15.77 -3.17
C SER A 577 -9.93 -17.03 -3.99
N LEU A 578 -9.05 -18.05 -4.02
CA LEU A 578 -9.34 -19.33 -4.67
C LEU A 578 -10.33 -20.16 -3.85
N GLN A 579 -10.25 -20.07 -2.51
CA GLN A 579 -11.23 -20.65 -1.59
C GLN A 579 -12.58 -19.94 -1.75
N GLU A 580 -12.61 -18.60 -1.74
CA GLU A 580 -13.85 -17.82 -1.97
C GLU A 580 -14.49 -18.11 -3.33
N PHE A 581 -13.69 -18.19 -4.41
CA PHE A 581 -14.19 -18.53 -5.75
C PHE A 581 -14.78 -19.94 -5.80
N LEU A 582 -14.09 -20.94 -5.24
CA LEU A 582 -14.57 -22.32 -5.23
C LEU A 582 -15.80 -22.50 -4.32
N ALA A 583 -15.87 -21.74 -3.22
CA ALA A 583 -17.04 -21.67 -2.36
C ALA A 583 -18.24 -21.05 -3.11
N ALA A 584 -18.06 -19.91 -3.78
CA ALA A 584 -19.08 -19.27 -4.60
C ALA A 584 -19.57 -20.20 -5.73
N LEU A 585 -18.64 -20.90 -6.39
CA LEU A 585 -18.95 -21.91 -7.41
C LEU A 585 -19.76 -23.08 -6.82
N HIS A 586 -19.43 -23.57 -5.62
CA HIS A 586 -20.19 -24.62 -4.96
C HIS A 586 -21.62 -24.19 -4.59
N VAL A 587 -21.76 -23.01 -4.01
CA VAL A 587 -23.05 -22.41 -3.62
C VAL A 587 -23.94 -22.21 -4.85
N HIS A 588 -23.39 -21.64 -5.93
CA HIS A 588 -24.05 -21.47 -7.21
C HIS A 588 -24.47 -22.82 -7.85
N LEU A 589 -23.55 -23.78 -7.95
CA LEU A 589 -23.83 -25.10 -8.53
C LEU A 589 -24.87 -25.88 -7.73
N THR A 590 -24.85 -25.79 -6.40
CA THR A 590 -25.81 -26.46 -5.52
C THR A 590 -27.20 -25.88 -5.71
N PHE A 591 -27.33 -24.54 -5.68
CA PHE A 591 -28.60 -23.84 -5.92
C PHE A 591 -29.20 -24.23 -7.29
N ILE A 592 -28.39 -24.24 -8.36
CA ILE A 592 -28.86 -24.63 -9.71
C ILE A 592 -29.31 -26.09 -9.78
N LYS A 593 -28.54 -27.02 -9.19
CA LYS A 593 -28.79 -28.46 -9.32
C LYS A 593 -29.94 -28.94 -8.44
N SER A 594 -30.18 -28.30 -7.30
CA SER A 594 -31.10 -28.80 -6.26
C SER A 594 -32.13 -27.80 -5.73
N GLY A 595 -32.00 -26.51 -6.03
CA GLY A 595 -32.84 -25.43 -5.49
C GLY A 595 -32.54 -25.07 -4.02
N VAL A 596 -31.44 -25.59 -3.46
CA VAL A 596 -31.07 -25.38 -2.06
C VAL A 596 -30.24 -24.12 -1.91
N ASN A 597 -30.73 -23.18 -1.10
CA ASN A 597 -29.95 -22.02 -0.67
C ASN A 597 -29.06 -22.39 0.54
N LEU A 598 -27.74 -22.47 0.33
CA LEU A 598 -26.75 -22.76 1.38
C LEU A 598 -26.44 -21.55 2.28
N LEU A 599 -26.90 -20.34 1.94
CA LEU A 599 -26.68 -19.11 2.70
C LEU A 599 -27.82 -18.79 3.69
N ALA A 600 -28.87 -19.63 3.75
CA ALA A 600 -29.99 -19.43 4.67
C ALA A 600 -29.72 -20.06 6.05
N GLU A 601 -29.96 -19.30 7.12
CA GLU A 601 -29.75 -19.74 8.51
C GLU A 601 -30.65 -20.94 8.90
N ASP A 602 -31.88 -21.02 8.38
CA ASP A 602 -32.83 -22.09 8.66
C ASP A 602 -32.67 -23.31 7.71
N GLN A 603 -31.96 -24.34 8.18
CA GLN A 603 -31.81 -25.62 7.47
C GLN A 603 -33.14 -26.35 7.15
N GLN A 604 -34.27 -25.95 7.75
CA GLN A 604 -35.59 -26.56 7.51
C GLN A 604 -36.47 -25.80 6.49
N ALA A 605 -36.08 -24.61 6.02
CA ALA A 605 -36.90 -23.79 5.10
C ALA A 605 -36.43 -23.83 3.63
N SER A 606 -35.27 -24.45 3.34
CA SER A 606 -34.48 -24.21 2.12
C SER A 606 -34.81 -25.09 0.90
N ARG A 607 -35.99 -25.73 0.85
CA ARG A 607 -36.39 -26.60 -0.27
C ARG A 607 -37.38 -25.91 -1.20
N TRP A 608 -36.88 -24.92 -1.93
CA TRP A 608 -37.66 -24.14 -2.89
C TRP A 608 -38.14 -25.00 -4.07
N SER A 609 -39.34 -24.70 -4.57
CA SER A 609 -40.01 -25.52 -5.58
C SER A 609 -39.56 -25.13 -6.98
N LYS A 610 -39.56 -26.02 -7.98
CA LYS A 610 -39.01 -25.72 -9.32
C LYS A 610 -39.88 -24.75 -10.17
N THR A 611 -40.33 -23.64 -9.61
CA THR A 611 -41.11 -22.60 -10.29
C THR A 611 -40.19 -21.43 -10.64
N PHE A 612 -39.42 -21.63 -11.71
CA PHE A 612 -38.36 -20.72 -12.17
C PHE A 612 -38.89 -19.31 -12.42
N GLY A 613 -38.13 -18.31 -11.94
CA GLY A 613 -38.48 -16.89 -11.99
C GLY A 613 -38.02 -16.17 -10.72
N GLY A 614 -38.98 -15.83 -9.84
CA GLY A 614 -38.72 -14.97 -8.67
C GLY A 614 -37.90 -15.57 -7.53
N GLU A 615 -37.79 -16.90 -7.42
CA GLU A 615 -36.95 -17.55 -6.40
C GLU A 615 -35.45 -17.30 -6.66
N SER A 616 -35.00 -17.41 -7.91
CA SER A 616 -33.61 -17.12 -8.31
C SER A 616 -33.19 -15.69 -8.01
N THR A 617 -34.07 -14.72 -8.27
CA THR A 617 -33.83 -13.31 -7.93
C THR A 617 -33.65 -13.12 -6.42
N ARG A 618 -34.50 -13.75 -5.59
CA ARG A 618 -34.38 -13.69 -4.12
C ARG A 618 -33.08 -14.31 -3.59
N PHE A 619 -32.55 -15.35 -4.24
CA PHE A 619 -31.29 -15.97 -3.85
C PHE A 619 -30.11 -14.99 -3.98
N TYR A 620 -29.94 -14.36 -5.14
CA TYR A 620 -28.84 -13.39 -5.34
C TYR A 620 -29.05 -12.10 -4.52
N GLN A 621 -30.28 -11.62 -4.36
CA GLN A 621 -30.59 -10.49 -3.48
C GLN A 621 -30.26 -10.80 -2.02
N GLY A 622 -30.59 -12.00 -1.53
CA GLY A 622 -30.21 -12.46 -0.19
C GLY A 622 -28.70 -12.53 0.02
N ALA A 623 -27.94 -12.99 -0.99
CA ALA A 623 -26.48 -12.98 -0.92
C ALA A 623 -25.88 -11.56 -0.85
N VAL A 624 -26.48 -10.58 -1.54
CA VAL A 624 -26.12 -9.15 -1.41
C VAL A 624 -26.39 -8.66 0.01
N ASP A 625 -27.54 -9.01 0.60
CA ASP A 625 -27.88 -8.60 1.96
C ASP A 625 -26.95 -9.23 3.01
N GLU A 626 -26.59 -10.52 2.89
CA GLU A 626 -25.62 -11.16 3.80
C GLU A 626 -24.23 -10.51 3.73
N ALA A 627 -23.72 -10.20 2.53
CA ALA A 627 -22.46 -9.49 2.41
C ALA A 627 -22.52 -8.08 3.03
N LEU A 628 -23.66 -7.38 2.91
CA LEU A 628 -23.86 -6.07 3.54
C LEU A 628 -24.00 -6.14 5.08
N LYS A 629 -24.35 -7.29 5.66
CA LYS A 629 -24.28 -7.50 7.12
C LYS A 629 -22.84 -7.68 7.61
N SER A 630 -21.93 -8.19 6.76
CA SER A 630 -20.52 -8.41 7.12
C SER A 630 -19.86 -7.09 7.58
N PRO A 631 -19.27 -7.04 8.79
CA PRO A 631 -18.56 -5.85 9.25
C PRO A 631 -17.21 -5.70 8.53
N ASN A 632 -16.40 -6.75 8.53
CA ASN A 632 -15.05 -6.76 7.96
C ASN A 632 -14.99 -6.99 6.44
N GLY A 633 -16.08 -7.44 5.80
CA GLY A 633 -16.13 -7.67 4.36
C GLY A 633 -15.64 -9.04 3.90
N HIS A 634 -15.61 -10.05 4.79
CA HIS A 634 -15.18 -11.42 4.46
C HIS A 634 -16.05 -12.16 3.42
N LEU A 635 -17.17 -11.57 3.00
CA LEU A 635 -18.01 -12.07 1.90
C LEU A 635 -17.94 -11.20 0.64
N ASP A 636 -17.15 -10.13 0.64
CA ASP A 636 -17.15 -9.15 -0.45
C ASP A 636 -16.69 -9.76 -1.78
N LEU A 637 -15.60 -10.53 -1.78
CA LEU A 637 -15.08 -11.18 -2.99
C LEU A 637 -15.81 -12.50 -3.31
N PHE A 638 -16.24 -13.27 -2.32
CA PHE A 638 -17.24 -14.33 -2.50
C PHE A 638 -18.50 -13.84 -3.26
N LEU A 639 -19.06 -12.68 -2.89
CA LEU A 639 -20.24 -12.10 -3.55
C LEU A 639 -19.93 -11.68 -5.00
N ARG A 640 -18.79 -11.02 -5.24
CA ARG A 640 -18.32 -10.67 -6.60
C ARG A 640 -18.32 -11.91 -7.50
N PHE A 641 -17.73 -13.02 -7.04
CA PHE A 641 -17.72 -14.29 -7.78
C PHE A 641 -19.10 -14.92 -7.95
N LEU A 642 -19.94 -14.94 -6.90
CA LEU A 642 -21.28 -15.54 -6.96
C LEU A 642 -22.19 -14.83 -7.97
N LEU A 643 -22.10 -13.50 -8.05
CA LEU A 643 -22.82 -12.68 -9.03
C LEU A 643 -22.21 -12.82 -10.44
N GLY A 644 -20.89 -12.81 -10.59
CA GLY A 644 -20.27 -13.08 -11.89
C GLY A 644 -20.66 -14.45 -12.47
N LEU A 645 -20.85 -15.47 -11.63
CA LEU A 645 -21.32 -16.80 -12.04
C LEU A 645 -22.78 -16.81 -12.52
N SER A 646 -23.62 -15.83 -12.15
CA SER A 646 -25.01 -15.73 -12.63
C SER A 646 -25.11 -15.33 -14.11
N LEU A 647 -24.02 -14.83 -14.71
CA LEU A 647 -23.97 -14.50 -16.14
C LEU A 647 -23.92 -15.73 -17.05
N GLN A 648 -24.75 -15.74 -18.09
CA GLN A 648 -24.82 -16.82 -19.08
C GLN A 648 -23.52 -17.01 -19.87
N THR A 649 -22.75 -15.95 -20.09
CA THR A 649 -21.41 -16.00 -20.70
C THR A 649 -20.46 -16.86 -19.87
N ASN A 650 -20.42 -16.61 -18.57
CA ASN A 650 -19.57 -17.31 -17.61
C ASN A 650 -20.01 -18.77 -17.41
N GLN A 651 -21.33 -19.03 -17.39
CA GLN A 651 -21.87 -20.40 -17.40
C GLN A 651 -21.51 -21.17 -18.68
N THR A 652 -21.36 -20.47 -19.81
CA THR A 652 -20.95 -21.08 -21.10
C THR A 652 -19.47 -21.49 -21.09
N LEU A 653 -18.61 -20.75 -20.39
CA LEU A 653 -17.20 -21.14 -20.16
C LEU A 653 -17.09 -22.38 -19.25
N LEU A 654 -18.07 -22.61 -18.36
CA LEU A 654 -18.15 -23.79 -17.48
C LEU A 654 -18.96 -24.97 -18.08
N ARG A 655 -19.25 -24.94 -19.39
CA ARG A 655 -20.12 -25.91 -20.08
C ARG A 655 -19.62 -27.34 -19.96
N GLY A 656 -20.32 -28.14 -19.14
CA GLY A 656 -19.96 -29.52 -18.79
C GLY A 656 -19.96 -29.78 -17.28
N LEU A 657 -19.52 -28.82 -16.47
CA LEU A 657 -19.84 -28.77 -15.03
C LEU A 657 -21.32 -28.41 -14.81
N LEU A 658 -21.81 -27.48 -15.64
CA LEU A 658 -23.22 -27.12 -15.79
C LEU A 658 -23.83 -27.88 -16.97
N THR A 659 -25.02 -28.45 -16.78
CA THR A 659 -25.79 -29.20 -17.79
C THR A 659 -27.01 -28.45 -18.31
N GLN A 660 -27.42 -27.36 -17.65
CA GLN A 660 -28.49 -26.46 -18.08
C GLN A 660 -28.01 -25.01 -17.96
N THR A 661 -28.05 -24.26 -19.06
CA THR A 661 -28.04 -22.78 -19.06
C THR A 661 -29.50 -22.34 -18.93
N GLY A 662 -29.94 -22.07 -17.71
CA GLY A 662 -31.36 -21.92 -17.36
C GLY A 662 -31.65 -20.75 -16.43
N PHE A 663 -31.00 -19.61 -16.65
CA PHE A 663 -31.41 -18.33 -16.07
C PHE A 663 -31.82 -17.38 -17.18
N ASP A 664 -32.95 -16.72 -16.97
CA ASP A 664 -33.40 -15.64 -17.83
C ASP A 664 -32.55 -14.39 -17.55
N SER A 665 -32.22 -13.63 -18.60
CA SER A 665 -31.56 -12.32 -18.50
C SER A 665 -32.26 -11.38 -17.50
N GLN A 666 -33.57 -11.59 -17.32
CA GLN A 666 -34.41 -10.92 -16.34
C GLN A 666 -33.91 -11.04 -14.89
N THR A 667 -33.47 -12.22 -14.42
CA THR A 667 -32.97 -12.38 -13.03
C THR A 667 -31.75 -11.51 -12.76
N ASN A 668 -30.84 -11.42 -13.74
CA ASN A 668 -29.65 -10.57 -13.62
C ASN A 668 -30.04 -9.09 -13.66
N GLN A 669 -30.98 -8.69 -14.52
CA GLN A 669 -31.49 -7.32 -14.55
C GLN A 669 -32.19 -6.91 -13.24
N GLU A 670 -33.03 -7.76 -12.67
CA GLU A 670 -33.68 -7.54 -11.37
C GLU A 670 -32.66 -7.46 -10.21
N THR A 671 -31.55 -8.20 -10.31
CA THR A 671 -30.45 -8.15 -9.33
C THR A 671 -29.62 -6.87 -9.49
N ILE A 672 -29.34 -6.43 -10.72
CA ILE A 672 -28.68 -5.16 -11.03
C ILE A 672 -29.47 -3.98 -10.46
N GLU A 673 -30.78 -3.91 -10.72
CA GLU A 673 -31.62 -2.82 -10.19
C GLU A 673 -31.75 -2.90 -8.65
N TYR A 674 -31.73 -4.09 -8.05
CA TYR A 674 -31.64 -4.24 -6.60
C TYR A 674 -30.33 -3.67 -6.03
N ILE A 675 -29.19 -3.96 -6.67
CA ILE A 675 -27.88 -3.43 -6.24
C ILE A 675 -27.83 -1.90 -6.40
N LYS A 676 -28.33 -1.35 -7.52
CA LYS A 676 -28.43 0.11 -7.70
C LYS A 676 -29.29 0.77 -6.61
N ARG A 677 -30.40 0.14 -6.23
CA ARG A 677 -31.23 0.57 -5.11
C ARG A 677 -30.48 0.49 -3.77
N LYS A 678 -29.73 -0.58 -3.50
CA LYS A 678 -28.91 -0.72 -2.28
C LYS A 678 -27.82 0.34 -2.19
N ILE A 679 -27.18 0.70 -3.30
CA ILE A 679 -26.24 1.82 -3.38
C ILE A 679 -26.94 3.16 -3.02
N SER A 680 -28.23 3.32 -3.39
CA SER A 680 -29.01 4.52 -3.03
C SER A 680 -29.54 4.57 -1.58
N GLU A 681 -29.46 3.48 -0.82
CA GLU A 681 -29.93 3.36 0.57
C GLU A 681 -28.91 3.89 1.62
N ASN A 682 -27.95 4.74 1.22
CA ASN A 682 -26.89 5.30 2.08
C ASN A 682 -26.01 4.25 2.81
N VAL A 683 -25.58 3.19 2.10
CA VAL A 683 -24.53 2.28 2.60
C VAL A 683 -23.19 3.00 2.77
N SER A 684 -22.28 2.44 3.58
CA SER A 684 -20.92 2.99 3.75
C SER A 684 -20.14 3.01 2.43
N ALA A 685 -19.08 3.82 2.37
CA ALA A 685 -18.30 4.00 1.15
C ALA A 685 -17.65 2.69 0.66
N GLU A 686 -17.08 1.93 1.59
CA GLU A 686 -16.42 0.65 1.37
C GLU A 686 -17.42 -0.38 0.82
N ARG A 687 -18.63 -0.42 1.40
CA ARG A 687 -19.73 -1.26 0.93
C ARG A 687 -20.21 -0.81 -0.45
N SER A 688 -20.32 0.50 -0.71
CA SER A 688 -20.71 1.02 -2.01
C SER A 688 -19.67 0.68 -3.09
N ILE A 689 -18.37 0.78 -2.79
CA ILE A 689 -17.28 0.39 -3.69
C ILE A 689 -17.40 -1.10 -4.02
N ASN A 690 -17.62 -1.97 -3.02
CA ASN A 690 -17.85 -3.38 -3.26
C ASN A 690 -19.07 -3.64 -4.18
N LEU A 691 -20.19 -2.95 -3.95
CA LEU A 691 -21.37 -3.06 -4.82
C LEU A 691 -21.11 -2.59 -6.27
N PHE A 692 -20.24 -1.58 -6.49
CA PHE A 692 -19.79 -1.23 -7.85
C PHE A 692 -18.90 -2.31 -8.47
N HIS A 693 -18.06 -3.01 -7.69
CA HIS A 693 -17.36 -4.19 -8.19
C HIS A 693 -18.33 -5.32 -8.54
N CYS A 694 -19.39 -5.56 -7.75
CA CYS A 694 -20.46 -6.49 -8.09
C CYS A 694 -21.21 -6.12 -9.40
N LEU A 695 -21.51 -4.84 -9.63
CA LEU A 695 -22.08 -4.38 -10.91
C LEU A 695 -21.12 -4.63 -12.09
N ASN A 696 -19.82 -4.40 -11.90
CA ASN A 696 -18.80 -4.71 -12.90
C ASN A 696 -18.71 -6.21 -13.23
N GLU A 697 -18.81 -7.10 -12.24
CA GLU A 697 -18.84 -8.56 -12.46
C GLU A 697 -20.14 -9.02 -13.16
N LEU A 698 -21.24 -8.26 -13.01
CA LEU A 698 -22.49 -8.41 -13.77
C LEU A 698 -22.47 -7.71 -15.14
N ASN A 699 -21.33 -7.14 -15.55
CA ASN A 699 -21.16 -6.34 -16.78
C ASN A 699 -22.05 -5.09 -16.88
N ASP A 700 -22.62 -4.58 -15.77
CA ASP A 700 -23.31 -3.29 -15.74
C ASP A 700 -22.34 -2.15 -15.36
N ARG A 701 -22.03 -1.30 -16.33
CA ARG A 701 -21.25 -0.06 -16.13
C ARG A 701 -22.09 1.20 -16.27
N SER A 702 -23.41 1.06 -16.41
CA SER A 702 -24.31 2.14 -16.82
C SER A 702 -24.25 3.39 -15.93
N LEU A 703 -24.20 3.24 -14.60
CA LEU A 703 -24.06 4.36 -13.66
C LEU A 703 -22.71 5.08 -13.81
N VAL A 704 -21.62 4.33 -13.95
CA VAL A 704 -20.26 4.87 -14.08
C VAL A 704 -20.12 5.60 -15.42
N GLU A 705 -20.61 5.01 -16.51
CA GLU A 705 -20.56 5.60 -17.85
C GLU A 705 -21.40 6.89 -17.95
N GLN A 706 -22.58 6.94 -17.34
CA GLN A 706 -23.40 8.16 -17.27
C GLN A 706 -22.64 9.33 -16.60
N ILE A 707 -21.97 9.07 -15.48
CA ILE A 707 -21.19 10.10 -14.77
C ILE A 707 -19.93 10.47 -15.55
N GLN A 708 -19.22 9.50 -16.13
CA GLN A 708 -18.05 9.78 -16.98
C GLN A 708 -18.41 10.61 -18.23
N GLN A 709 -19.54 10.36 -18.87
CA GLN A 709 -20.05 11.18 -19.98
C GLN A 709 -20.42 12.61 -19.52
N SER A 710 -21.04 12.73 -18.34
CA SER A 710 -21.40 14.03 -17.75
C SER A 710 -20.17 14.86 -17.37
N LEU A 711 -19.13 14.22 -16.83
CA LEU A 711 -17.83 14.84 -16.54
C LEU A 711 -17.11 15.28 -17.83
N ARG A 712 -17.03 14.40 -18.84
CA ARG A 712 -16.38 14.72 -20.14
C ARG A 712 -17.06 15.84 -20.90
N SER A 713 -18.37 16.02 -20.74
CA SER A 713 -19.14 17.08 -21.40
C SER A 713 -19.15 18.41 -20.63
N GLY A 714 -18.58 18.46 -19.41
CA GLY A 714 -18.61 19.66 -18.56
C GLY A 714 -20.01 20.09 -18.12
N ARG A 715 -20.99 19.17 -18.17
CA ARG A 715 -22.42 19.44 -17.91
C ARG A 715 -22.96 18.68 -16.70
N LEU A 716 -22.11 18.42 -15.70
CA LEU A 716 -22.54 17.78 -14.46
C LEU A 716 -23.39 18.77 -13.64
N SER A 717 -24.71 18.78 -13.86
CA SER A 717 -25.67 19.51 -13.01
C SER A 717 -25.84 18.71 -11.71
N THR A 718 -24.92 18.95 -10.77
CA THR A 718 -24.79 18.19 -9.52
C THR A 718 -26.00 18.23 -8.62
N ASP A 719 -26.77 19.31 -8.70
CA ASP A 719 -27.97 19.57 -7.89
C ASP A 719 -29.14 18.62 -8.24
N LYS A 720 -28.91 17.69 -9.17
CA LYS A 720 -29.85 16.66 -9.63
C LYS A 720 -29.29 15.23 -9.57
N LEU A 721 -28.08 15.02 -9.04
CA LEU A 721 -27.53 13.67 -8.92
C LEU A 721 -28.26 12.89 -7.83
N SER A 722 -28.74 11.70 -8.19
CA SER A 722 -29.28 10.73 -7.25
C SER A 722 -28.19 10.20 -6.29
N PRO A 723 -28.56 9.66 -5.11
CA PRO A 723 -27.61 9.01 -4.21
C PRO A 723 -26.69 7.98 -4.89
N ALA A 724 -27.22 7.15 -5.81
CA ALA A 724 -26.43 6.17 -6.55
C ALA A 724 -25.44 6.80 -7.55
N GLN A 725 -25.79 7.96 -8.12
CA GLN A 725 -24.90 8.73 -9.00
C GLN A 725 -23.80 9.45 -8.22
N TRP A 726 -24.09 9.94 -7.01
CA TRP A 726 -23.07 10.45 -6.08
C TRP A 726 -22.09 9.36 -5.67
N SER A 727 -22.59 8.17 -5.29
CA SER A 727 -21.74 7.02 -4.99
C SER A 727 -20.91 6.58 -6.21
N ALA A 728 -21.46 6.67 -7.43
CA ALA A 728 -20.72 6.39 -8.66
C ALA A 728 -19.61 7.42 -8.91
N LEU A 729 -19.85 8.70 -8.61
CA LEU A 729 -18.82 9.74 -8.65
C LEU A 729 -17.71 9.46 -7.62
N ALA A 730 -18.06 9.15 -6.37
CA ALA A 730 -17.10 8.77 -5.33
C ALA A 730 -16.26 7.56 -5.76
N PHE A 731 -16.90 6.52 -6.31
CA PHE A 731 -16.21 5.34 -6.87
C PHE A 731 -15.26 5.69 -8.02
N ILE A 732 -15.67 6.56 -8.96
CA ILE A 732 -14.81 7.02 -10.07
C ILE A 732 -13.58 7.77 -9.53
N LEU A 733 -13.76 8.65 -8.55
CA LEU A 733 -12.67 9.44 -7.98
C LEU A 733 -11.69 8.55 -7.20
N LEU A 734 -12.18 7.66 -6.34
CA LEU A 734 -11.37 6.72 -5.56
C LEU A 734 -10.73 5.60 -6.41
N SER A 735 -11.22 5.37 -7.63
CA SER A 735 -10.69 4.37 -8.58
C SER A 735 -9.80 4.97 -9.67
N SER A 736 -9.59 6.29 -9.66
CA SER A 736 -8.77 7.01 -10.64
C SER A 736 -7.28 6.61 -10.53
N GLU A 737 -6.57 6.62 -11.67
CA GLU A 737 -5.09 6.56 -11.70
C GLU A 737 -4.44 7.93 -11.41
N LYS A 738 -5.19 9.03 -11.57
CA LYS A 738 -4.74 10.35 -11.14
C LYS A 738 -4.86 10.45 -9.64
N ASP A 739 -3.76 10.78 -8.98
CA ASP A 739 -3.67 10.98 -7.53
C ASP A 739 -4.74 11.97 -7.05
N LEU A 740 -5.46 11.60 -5.98
CA LEU A 740 -6.36 12.49 -5.24
C LEU A 740 -5.58 13.42 -4.29
N ASP A 741 -4.47 13.98 -4.77
CA ASP A 741 -3.61 14.84 -3.95
C ASP A 741 -4.37 16.11 -3.53
N VAL A 742 -5.09 16.74 -4.47
CA VAL A 742 -5.94 17.90 -4.22
C VAL A 742 -7.38 17.63 -4.66
N PHE A 743 -8.26 17.34 -3.70
CA PHE A 743 -9.70 17.32 -3.91
C PHE A 743 -10.27 18.74 -3.76
N ASP A 744 -10.97 19.19 -4.80
CA ASP A 744 -11.63 20.49 -4.84
C ASP A 744 -13.11 20.25 -5.09
N LEU A 745 -13.92 20.59 -4.08
CA LEU A 745 -15.35 20.31 -4.09
C LEU A 745 -16.07 21.16 -5.15
N LYS A 746 -15.58 22.37 -5.46
CA LYS A 746 -16.18 23.29 -6.44
C LYS A 746 -16.08 22.78 -7.88
N LYS A 747 -15.14 21.88 -8.19
CA LYS A 747 -15.09 21.16 -9.48
C LYS A 747 -16.32 20.28 -9.73
N TYR A 748 -17.05 19.94 -8.67
CA TYR A 748 -18.27 19.14 -8.72
C TYR A 748 -19.47 20.01 -8.31
N SER A 749 -19.55 20.40 -7.05
CA SER A 749 -20.68 21.14 -6.48
C SER A 749 -20.29 21.86 -5.20
N ALA A 750 -20.47 23.19 -5.16
CA ALA A 750 -20.34 23.99 -3.95
C ALA A 750 -21.57 23.80 -3.03
N SER A 751 -21.72 22.63 -2.41
CA SER A 751 -22.84 22.34 -1.50
C SER A 751 -22.50 21.34 -0.38
N GLU A 752 -23.16 21.50 0.78
CA GLU A 752 -23.06 20.56 1.91
C GLU A 752 -23.44 19.13 1.51
N GLU A 753 -24.53 18.89 0.77
CA GLU A 753 -24.90 17.52 0.41
C GLU A 753 -23.82 16.87 -0.48
N ALA A 754 -23.20 17.62 -1.39
CA ALA A 754 -22.06 17.11 -2.16
C ALA A 754 -20.85 16.77 -1.28
N LEU A 755 -20.52 17.60 -0.28
CA LEU A 755 -19.50 17.28 0.71
C LEU A 755 -19.83 15.98 1.43
N LEU A 756 -21.02 15.85 2.00
CA LEU A 756 -21.45 14.68 2.77
C LEU A 756 -21.43 13.39 1.92
N ARG A 757 -21.70 13.49 0.62
CA ARG A 757 -21.61 12.39 -0.34
C ARG A 757 -20.17 12.05 -0.74
N LEU A 758 -19.25 13.00 -0.68
CA LEU A 758 -17.85 12.87 -1.09
C LEU A 758 -16.85 12.87 0.08
N LEU A 759 -17.30 12.79 1.34
CA LEU A 759 -16.45 12.53 2.52
C LEU A 759 -15.44 11.38 2.32
N PRO A 760 -15.77 10.27 1.62
CA PRO A 760 -14.79 9.21 1.37
C PRO A 760 -13.63 9.65 0.48
N VAL A 761 -13.88 10.60 -0.42
CA VAL A 761 -12.87 11.25 -1.27
C VAL A 761 -12.04 12.21 -0.44
N VAL A 762 -12.68 13.07 0.37
CA VAL A 762 -11.98 13.98 1.32
C VAL A 762 -11.06 13.20 2.25
N LYS A 763 -11.54 12.11 2.84
CA LYS A 763 -10.77 11.23 3.72
C LYS A 763 -9.54 10.64 3.03
N ALA A 764 -9.63 10.32 1.74
CA ALA A 764 -8.57 9.73 0.94
C ALA A 764 -7.70 10.76 0.17
N SER A 765 -7.86 12.06 0.44
CA SER A 765 -7.11 13.13 -0.22
C SER A 765 -6.13 13.79 0.74
N ASN A 766 -4.97 14.23 0.24
CA ASN A 766 -3.99 14.97 1.05
C ASN A 766 -4.47 16.39 1.33
N LYS A 767 -5.11 17.02 0.35
CA LYS A 767 -5.64 18.39 0.43
C LYS A 767 -7.11 18.44 0.02
N ALA A 768 -7.94 19.11 0.83
CA ALA A 768 -9.35 19.35 0.56
C ALA A 768 -9.65 20.85 0.51
N LEU A 769 -10.00 21.34 -0.68
CA LEU A 769 -10.46 22.71 -0.92
C LEU A 769 -11.99 22.75 -0.85
N LEU A 770 -12.52 23.23 0.28
CA LEU A 770 -13.95 23.32 0.58
C LEU A 770 -14.39 24.77 0.87
N SER A 771 -13.57 25.75 0.52
CA SER A 771 -13.84 27.18 0.73
C SER A 771 -15.03 27.69 -0.09
N ASP A 772 -15.94 28.47 0.50
CA ASP A 772 -17.17 29.00 -0.14
C ASP A 772 -17.98 27.87 -0.81
N CYS A 773 -18.34 26.86 -0.01
CA CYS A 773 -19.14 25.69 -0.41
C CYS A 773 -20.49 25.60 0.33
N ASN A 774 -20.90 26.67 0.99
CA ASN A 774 -22.14 26.76 1.78
C ASN A 774 -22.26 25.63 2.83
N LEU A 775 -21.18 25.44 3.59
CA LEU A 775 -21.08 24.42 4.65
C LEU A 775 -21.73 24.89 5.96
N SER A 776 -22.22 23.95 6.77
CA SER A 776 -22.84 24.22 8.07
C SER A 776 -22.21 23.43 9.22
N GLU A 777 -22.75 23.56 10.44
CA GLU A 777 -22.39 22.70 11.59
C GLU A 777 -22.47 21.20 11.27
N ARG A 778 -23.43 20.77 10.43
CA ARG A 778 -23.54 19.35 10.00
C ARG A 778 -22.33 18.90 9.18
N SER A 779 -21.76 19.80 8.37
CA SER A 779 -20.50 19.56 7.65
C SER A 779 -19.31 19.45 8.62
N CYS A 780 -19.28 20.28 9.67
CA CYS A 780 -18.25 20.23 10.71
C CYS A 780 -18.24 18.89 11.46
N ALA A 781 -19.41 18.39 11.88
CA ALA A 781 -19.52 17.07 12.52
C ALA A 781 -18.98 15.93 11.63
N ALA A 782 -19.30 15.99 10.33
CA ALA A 782 -18.86 14.99 9.37
C ALA A 782 -17.35 15.04 9.11
N LEU A 783 -16.77 16.24 8.96
CA LEU A 783 -15.33 16.44 8.81
C LEU A 783 -14.56 16.07 10.08
N SER A 784 -15.11 16.32 11.27
CA SER A 784 -14.54 15.86 12.54
C SER A 784 -14.35 14.34 12.57
N SER A 785 -15.35 13.58 12.10
CA SER A 785 -15.24 12.12 11.94
C SER A 785 -14.22 11.68 10.88
N VAL A 786 -13.84 12.54 9.93
CA VAL A 786 -12.74 12.27 8.98
C VAL A 786 -11.41 12.52 9.65
N LEU A 787 -11.24 13.68 10.31
CA LEU A 787 -10.03 14.07 11.03
C LEU A 787 -9.66 13.08 12.15
N SER A 788 -10.65 12.50 12.83
CA SER A 788 -10.43 11.51 13.88
C SER A 788 -10.14 10.08 13.37
N SER A 789 -10.10 9.84 12.06
CA SER A 789 -10.04 8.50 11.47
C SER A 789 -8.60 8.06 11.17
N GLN A 790 -8.18 6.89 11.68
CA GLN A 790 -6.86 6.28 11.44
C GLN A 790 -6.48 6.16 9.95
N SER A 791 -7.48 6.02 9.07
CA SER A 791 -7.32 5.91 7.61
C SER A 791 -7.62 7.22 6.86
N SER A 792 -7.44 8.38 7.50
CA SER A 792 -7.45 9.67 6.80
C SER A 792 -6.05 10.08 6.34
N SER A 793 -5.97 10.54 5.08
CA SER A 793 -4.78 11.13 4.46
C SER A 793 -4.69 12.64 4.60
N LEU A 794 -5.72 13.30 5.18
CA LEU A 794 -5.88 14.75 5.08
C LEU A 794 -4.81 15.51 5.86
N ARG A 795 -4.10 16.42 5.16
CA ARG A 795 -3.06 17.32 5.66
C ARG A 795 -3.42 18.79 5.55
N ASP A 796 -4.00 19.20 4.43
CA ASP A 796 -4.44 20.57 4.19
C ASP A 796 -5.96 20.63 4.04
N LEU A 797 -6.63 21.36 4.93
CA LEU A 797 -8.06 21.57 4.91
C LEU A 797 -8.37 23.08 4.84
N ASP A 798 -8.98 23.50 3.74
CA ASP A 798 -9.45 24.86 3.55
C ASP A 798 -10.97 24.93 3.63
N LEU A 799 -11.47 25.56 4.70
CA LEU A 799 -12.88 25.84 4.96
C LEU A 799 -13.23 27.32 4.78
N SER A 800 -12.31 28.16 4.31
CA SER A 800 -12.45 29.62 4.29
C SER A 800 -13.71 30.10 3.56
N ASN A 801 -14.25 31.27 3.91
CA ASN A 801 -15.44 31.87 3.30
C ASN A 801 -16.72 30.98 3.43
N ASN A 802 -16.84 30.20 4.51
CA ASN A 802 -18.09 29.53 4.89
C ASN A 802 -18.59 30.09 6.23
N ASP A 803 -19.87 30.43 6.35
CA ASP A 803 -20.49 30.94 7.59
C ASP A 803 -20.63 29.80 8.62
N LEU A 804 -19.56 29.54 9.38
CA LEU A 804 -19.46 28.42 10.31
C LEU A 804 -19.76 28.90 11.74
N PRO A 805 -20.77 28.35 12.43
CA PRO A 805 -21.01 28.72 13.82
C PRO A 805 -19.89 28.18 14.72
N ASP A 806 -19.63 28.86 15.85
CA ASP A 806 -18.61 28.44 16.83
C ASP A 806 -18.82 26.99 17.33
N SER A 807 -20.07 26.48 17.31
CA SER A 807 -20.40 25.07 17.60
C SER A 807 -19.78 24.10 16.60
N GLY A 808 -19.67 24.49 15.33
CA GLY A 808 -18.98 23.74 14.27
C GLY A 808 -17.47 23.68 14.49
N VAL A 809 -16.83 24.80 14.83
CA VAL A 809 -15.39 24.82 15.18
C VAL A 809 -15.12 23.95 16.41
N LYS A 810 -16.00 23.96 17.41
CA LYS A 810 -15.92 23.06 18.57
C LYS A 810 -15.98 21.58 18.19
N GLN A 811 -16.81 21.19 17.21
CA GLN A 811 -16.86 19.82 16.71
C GLN A 811 -15.60 19.44 15.93
N LEU A 812 -15.07 20.34 15.10
CA LEU A 812 -13.81 20.13 14.39
C LEU A 812 -12.64 19.97 15.36
N SER A 813 -12.59 20.77 16.42
CA SER A 813 -11.55 20.72 17.47
C SER A 813 -11.46 19.34 18.12
N ALA A 814 -12.59 18.71 18.44
CA ALA A 814 -12.62 17.34 18.97
C ALA A 814 -12.08 16.27 17.97
N GLY A 815 -12.13 16.55 16.67
CA GLY A 815 -11.51 15.72 15.64
C GLY A 815 -10.00 15.97 15.53
N LEU A 816 -9.57 17.22 15.67
CA LEU A 816 -8.15 17.63 15.67
C LEU A 816 -7.38 17.17 16.91
N GLU A 817 -8.04 17.06 18.07
CA GLU A 817 -7.47 16.51 19.31
C GLU A 817 -7.19 15.00 19.23
N SER A 818 -7.75 14.29 18.24
CA SER A 818 -7.57 12.84 18.10
C SER A 818 -6.10 12.46 17.88
N PRO A 819 -5.57 11.41 18.53
CA PRO A 819 -4.23 10.86 18.25
C PRO A 819 -4.09 10.25 16.84
N HIS A 820 -5.16 10.28 16.05
CA HIS A 820 -5.18 9.85 14.66
C HIS A 820 -5.27 11.02 13.67
N CYS A 821 -5.44 12.25 14.16
CA CYS A 821 -5.44 13.42 13.30
C CYS A 821 -4.01 13.70 12.81
N ARG A 822 -3.90 14.00 11.52
CA ARG A 822 -2.63 14.32 10.84
C ARG A 822 -2.65 15.69 10.16
N LEU A 823 -3.66 16.52 10.47
CA LEU A 823 -3.84 17.79 9.75
C LEU A 823 -2.70 18.76 10.08
N GLU A 824 -1.98 19.17 9.06
CA GLU A 824 -0.79 20.04 9.13
C GLU A 824 -1.16 21.51 8.85
N THR A 825 -2.10 21.74 7.92
CA THR A 825 -2.57 23.08 7.55
C THR A 825 -4.10 23.17 7.68
N PHE A 826 -4.59 24.18 8.41
CA PHE A 826 -6.01 24.43 8.59
C PHE A 826 -6.36 25.90 8.33
N ARG A 827 -7.24 26.14 7.34
CA ARG A 827 -7.69 27.50 6.97
C ARG A 827 -9.17 27.69 7.27
N LEU A 828 -9.46 28.74 8.03
CA LEU A 828 -10.76 29.17 8.50
C LEU A 828 -10.95 30.69 8.25
N SER A 829 -10.31 31.25 7.21
CA SER A 829 -10.39 32.69 6.94
C SER A 829 -11.81 33.09 6.54
N ASP A 830 -12.30 34.21 7.06
CA ASP A 830 -13.65 34.77 6.78
C ASP A 830 -14.78 33.73 7.02
N CYS A 831 -14.72 33.05 8.16
CA CYS A 831 -15.68 32.03 8.58
C CYS A 831 -16.73 32.53 9.60
N ASN A 832 -16.79 33.85 9.86
CA ASN A 832 -17.66 34.48 10.85
C ASN A 832 -17.42 33.98 12.31
N LEU A 833 -16.17 33.60 12.62
CA LEU A 833 -15.80 33.06 13.92
C LEU A 833 -15.69 34.16 14.99
N SER A 834 -16.07 33.83 16.23
CA SER A 834 -15.91 34.70 17.39
C SER A 834 -14.78 34.25 18.31
N GLU A 835 -14.53 35.03 19.37
CA GLU A 835 -13.72 34.65 20.53
C GLU A 835 -13.96 33.21 21.04
N ARG A 836 -15.18 32.67 20.93
CA ARG A 836 -15.52 31.31 21.39
C ARG A 836 -14.87 30.21 20.56
N SER A 837 -14.57 30.48 19.29
CA SER A 837 -13.82 29.54 18.45
C SER A 837 -12.36 29.42 18.92
N CYS A 838 -11.76 30.49 19.45
CA CYS A 838 -10.43 30.43 20.06
C CYS A 838 -10.39 29.55 21.32
N ALA A 839 -11.44 29.57 22.15
CA ALA A 839 -11.57 28.66 23.29
C ALA A 839 -11.58 27.18 22.88
N ALA A 840 -12.08 26.86 21.69
CA ALA A 840 -12.13 25.50 21.18
C ALA A 840 -10.79 25.05 20.55
N LEU A 841 -10.09 25.96 19.86
CA LEU A 841 -8.80 25.68 19.22
C LEU A 841 -7.60 25.68 20.19
N SER A 842 -7.70 26.39 21.32
CA SER A 842 -6.62 26.46 22.32
C SER A 842 -6.22 25.09 22.90
N PRO A 843 -7.16 24.19 23.29
CA PRO A 843 -6.85 22.80 23.62
C PRO A 843 -6.11 22.04 22.51
N VAL A 844 -6.54 22.20 21.24
CA VAL A 844 -5.89 21.56 20.08
C VAL A 844 -4.41 21.95 20.01
N LEU A 845 -4.10 23.25 20.09
CA LEU A 845 -2.72 23.76 20.05
C LEU A 845 -1.87 23.26 21.24
N SER A 846 -2.49 22.95 22.38
CA SER A 846 -1.81 22.45 23.57
C SER A 846 -1.58 20.93 23.58
N SER A 847 -2.20 20.18 22.66
CA SER A 847 -2.24 18.72 22.69
C SER A 847 -0.99 18.05 22.09
N GLN A 848 -0.52 16.99 22.74
CA GLN A 848 0.56 16.11 22.25
C GLN A 848 0.22 15.37 20.95
N SER A 849 -1.07 15.25 20.61
CA SER A 849 -1.55 14.64 19.36
C SER A 849 -1.59 15.60 18.18
N SER A 850 -1.42 16.91 18.40
CA SER A 850 -1.59 17.90 17.35
C SER A 850 -0.47 17.83 16.32
N SER A 851 -0.84 17.69 15.05
CA SER A 851 0.08 17.76 13.91
C SER A 851 0.08 19.14 13.23
N LEU A 852 -0.61 20.13 13.81
CA LEU A 852 -0.90 21.40 13.14
C LEU A 852 0.33 22.32 13.11
N ILE A 853 0.75 22.68 11.90
CA ILE A 853 1.90 23.54 11.59
C ILE A 853 1.44 24.93 11.14
N ASP A 854 0.39 25.00 10.31
CA ASP A 854 -0.15 26.25 9.76
C ASP A 854 -1.62 26.45 10.14
N LEU A 855 -1.92 27.59 10.77
CA LEU A 855 -3.29 27.98 11.14
C LEU A 855 -3.62 29.38 10.60
N ASP A 856 -4.63 29.45 9.73
CA ASP A 856 -5.17 30.72 9.21
C ASP A 856 -6.56 30.99 9.76
N LEU A 857 -6.67 32.00 10.63
CA LEU A 857 -7.91 32.49 11.23
C LEU A 857 -8.27 33.90 10.73
N SER A 858 -7.66 34.37 9.64
CA SER A 858 -7.80 35.74 9.14
C SER A 858 -9.26 36.18 8.94
N ASN A 859 -9.49 37.50 8.99
CA ASN A 859 -10.78 38.16 8.74
C ASN A 859 -11.92 37.87 9.75
N ASN A 860 -11.76 36.93 10.68
CA ASN A 860 -12.74 36.65 11.74
C ASN A 860 -12.68 37.67 12.89
N ASP A 861 -13.81 38.02 13.50
CA ASP A 861 -13.89 39.07 14.52
C ASP A 861 -13.56 38.52 15.95
N LEU A 862 -12.37 37.94 16.08
CA LEU A 862 -11.89 37.19 17.28
C LEU A 862 -11.64 38.07 18.51
N GLN A 863 -11.22 39.32 18.31
CA GLN A 863 -10.87 40.32 19.33
C GLN A 863 -9.73 39.87 20.28
N ASP A 864 -9.30 40.77 21.17
CA ASP A 864 -8.26 40.50 22.16
C ASP A 864 -8.63 39.35 23.11
N SER A 865 -9.93 39.18 23.41
CA SER A 865 -10.45 38.09 24.25
C SER A 865 -10.21 36.70 23.62
N GLY A 866 -10.44 36.56 22.31
CA GLY A 866 -10.15 35.33 21.57
C GLY A 866 -8.65 35.08 21.46
N VAL A 867 -7.86 36.10 21.10
CA VAL A 867 -6.40 36.01 21.02
C VAL A 867 -5.78 35.57 22.34
N LYS A 868 -6.27 36.08 23.48
CA LYS A 868 -5.83 35.69 24.82
C LYS A 868 -6.11 34.23 25.14
N GLN A 869 -7.23 33.68 24.67
CA GLN A 869 -7.54 32.25 24.81
C GLN A 869 -6.64 31.39 23.93
N LEU A 870 -6.39 31.81 22.68
CA LEU A 870 -5.48 31.13 21.75
C LEU A 870 -4.04 31.15 22.28
N SER A 871 -3.62 32.26 22.88
CA SER A 871 -2.30 32.45 23.49
C SER A 871 -2.00 31.41 24.58
N ALA A 872 -2.99 31.03 25.39
CA ALA A 872 -2.84 29.97 26.40
C ALA A 872 -2.55 28.57 25.79
N GLY A 873 -2.92 28.34 24.53
CA GLY A 873 -2.55 27.14 23.77
C GLY A 873 -1.12 27.22 23.22
N LEU A 874 -0.75 28.39 22.69
CA LEU A 874 0.60 28.71 22.20
C LEU A 874 1.67 28.69 23.32
N GLU A 875 1.28 28.95 24.58
CA GLU A 875 2.14 28.82 25.76
C GLU A 875 2.56 27.36 26.05
N SER A 876 1.88 26.36 25.47
CA SER A 876 2.21 24.94 25.67
C SER A 876 3.54 24.56 24.99
N PRO A 877 4.47 23.86 25.67
CA PRO A 877 5.67 23.31 25.04
C PRO A 877 5.38 22.17 24.04
N GLN A 878 4.12 21.76 23.90
CA GLN A 878 3.66 20.79 22.88
C GLN A 878 3.16 21.48 21.60
N CYS A 879 3.09 22.82 21.57
CA CYS A 879 2.59 23.55 20.41
C CYS A 879 3.63 23.57 19.27
N GLY A 880 3.41 22.74 18.26
CA GLY A 880 4.26 22.62 17.07
C GLY A 880 3.96 23.62 15.94
N LEU A 881 3.12 24.64 16.19
CA LEU A 881 2.66 25.59 15.17
C LEU A 881 3.83 26.49 14.70
N GLU A 882 4.10 26.50 13.39
CA GLU A 882 5.13 27.36 12.77
C GLU A 882 4.53 28.61 12.10
N THR A 883 3.29 28.55 11.59
CA THR A 883 2.60 29.68 10.93
C THR A 883 1.26 30.01 11.60
N LEU A 884 1.06 31.27 11.97
CA LEU A 884 -0.21 31.78 12.50
C LEU A 884 -0.63 33.06 11.78
N SER A 885 -1.73 33.01 11.04
CA SER A 885 -2.36 34.21 10.48
C SER A 885 -3.58 34.63 11.30
N LEU A 886 -3.47 35.82 11.89
CA LEU A 886 -4.50 36.54 12.64
C LEU A 886 -4.80 37.89 11.97
N SER A 887 -4.59 37.97 10.65
CA SER A 887 -4.73 39.23 9.92
C SER A 887 -6.19 39.70 9.95
N ALA A 888 -6.41 40.97 10.30
CA ALA A 888 -7.73 41.60 10.41
C ALA A 888 -8.70 40.93 11.42
N CYS A 889 -8.20 40.53 12.59
CA CYS A 889 -8.98 39.87 13.63
C CYS A 889 -9.50 40.79 14.77
N LEU A 890 -9.54 42.10 14.54
CA LEU A 890 -9.90 43.14 15.52
C LEU A 890 -9.00 43.15 16.77
N ILE A 891 -7.70 42.89 16.56
CA ILE A 891 -6.70 42.82 17.63
C ILE A 891 -6.17 44.22 17.95
N THR A 892 -6.01 44.51 19.25
CA THR A 892 -5.45 45.75 19.80
C THR A 892 -4.17 45.49 20.60
N GLU A 893 -3.71 46.49 21.35
CA GLU A 893 -2.55 46.38 22.25
C GLU A 893 -2.68 45.25 23.29
N GLU A 894 -3.89 44.91 23.78
CA GLU A 894 -4.08 43.82 24.77
C GLU A 894 -3.84 42.44 24.15
N GLY A 895 -4.35 42.18 22.94
CA GLY A 895 -4.13 40.92 22.24
C GLY A 895 -2.67 40.77 21.80
N CYS A 896 -2.03 41.85 21.34
CA CYS A 896 -0.60 41.86 21.07
C CYS A 896 0.25 41.58 22.32
N ALA A 897 -0.14 42.10 23.49
CA ALA A 897 0.50 41.78 24.76
C ALA A 897 0.34 40.30 25.16
N SER A 898 -0.84 39.72 24.89
CA SER A 898 -1.09 38.29 25.13
C SER A 898 -0.21 37.40 24.23
N LEU A 899 -0.09 37.73 22.94
CA LEU A 899 0.78 37.00 22.00
C LEU A 899 2.26 37.11 22.37
N ALA A 900 2.74 38.31 22.71
CA ALA A 900 4.13 38.50 23.13
C ALA A 900 4.47 37.73 24.42
N SER A 901 3.52 37.63 25.36
CA SER A 901 3.65 36.79 26.55
C SER A 901 3.79 35.31 26.20
N ALA A 902 2.95 34.81 25.29
CA ALA A 902 2.99 33.42 24.86
C ALA A 902 4.30 33.05 24.16
N LEU A 903 4.75 33.89 23.20
CA LEU A 903 6.00 33.71 22.47
C LEU A 903 7.25 33.76 23.37
N SER A 904 7.16 34.39 24.54
CA SER A 904 8.26 34.52 25.51
C SER A 904 8.26 33.43 26.60
N SER A 905 7.16 32.67 26.75
CA SER A 905 6.97 31.76 27.90
C SER A 905 7.59 30.37 27.71
N ASN A 906 7.94 30.01 26.48
CA ASN A 906 8.64 28.79 26.07
C ASN A 906 9.43 29.08 24.78
N PRO A 907 10.38 28.24 24.35
CA PRO A 907 10.99 28.37 23.03
C PRO A 907 9.94 28.09 21.95
N SER A 908 9.27 29.14 21.47
CA SER A 908 8.18 29.04 20.51
C SER A 908 8.66 28.38 19.21
N HIS A 909 7.81 27.54 18.63
CA HIS A 909 8.03 26.99 17.29
C HIS A 909 7.59 27.97 16.18
N LEU A 910 6.90 29.06 16.53
CA LEU A 910 6.34 30.00 15.56
C LEU A 910 7.42 30.76 14.80
N ARG A 911 7.37 30.65 13.47
CA ARG A 911 8.24 31.31 12.49
C ARG A 911 7.55 32.47 11.79
N GLU A 912 6.28 32.32 11.45
CA GLU A 912 5.50 33.34 10.73
C GLU A 912 4.27 33.76 11.55
N LEU A 913 4.16 35.07 11.81
CA LEU A 913 3.01 35.69 12.46
C LEU A 913 2.49 36.85 11.61
N ASP A 914 1.27 36.69 11.07
CA ASP A 914 0.59 37.74 10.32
C ASP A 914 -0.48 38.43 11.19
N LEU A 915 -0.18 39.65 11.63
CA LEU A 915 -1.08 40.54 12.36
C LEU A 915 -1.50 41.74 11.50
N SER A 916 -1.30 41.69 10.18
CA SER A 916 -1.67 42.77 9.27
C SER A 916 -3.15 43.12 9.39
N TYR A 917 -3.50 44.38 9.12
CA TYR A 917 -4.86 44.90 9.15
C TYR A 917 -5.55 44.90 10.53
N ASN A 918 -4.80 44.71 11.62
CA ASN A 918 -5.25 44.95 12.99
C ASN A 918 -4.91 46.39 13.46
N HIS A 919 -5.05 46.68 14.75
CA HIS A 919 -4.64 47.95 15.36
C HIS A 919 -3.76 47.73 16.62
N PRO A 920 -2.54 47.17 16.46
CA PRO A 920 -1.63 46.87 17.57
C PRO A 920 -1.25 48.08 18.44
N GLY A 921 -1.21 49.27 17.83
CA GLY A 921 -0.81 50.52 18.48
C GLY A 921 0.69 50.59 18.80
N ASP A 922 1.19 51.80 19.08
CA ASP A 922 2.59 52.06 19.40
C ASP A 922 3.15 51.12 20.51
N SER A 923 2.30 50.75 21.46
CA SER A 923 2.57 49.83 22.56
C SER A 923 2.76 48.38 22.09
N GLY A 924 1.78 47.83 21.35
CA GLY A 924 1.81 46.47 20.83
C GLY A 924 2.91 46.27 19.77
N GLU A 925 3.09 47.24 18.87
CA GLU A 925 4.15 47.22 17.87
C GLU A 925 5.53 47.21 18.51
N LYS A 926 5.76 48.07 19.50
CA LYS A 926 7.03 48.11 20.22
C LYS A 926 7.30 46.83 21.00
N LEU A 927 6.27 46.23 21.60
CA LEU A 927 6.38 45.00 22.36
C LEU A 927 6.75 43.81 21.46
N LEU A 928 6.03 43.62 20.34
CA LEU A 928 6.30 42.55 19.38
C LEU A 928 7.64 42.74 18.65
N SER A 929 7.99 44.00 18.34
CA SER A 929 9.27 44.33 17.70
C SER A 929 10.46 44.11 18.64
N ALA A 930 10.31 44.36 19.95
CA ALA A 930 11.34 44.04 20.95
C ALA A 930 11.53 42.53 21.11
N GLY A 931 10.48 41.73 20.93
CA GLY A 931 10.57 40.27 20.92
C GLY A 931 11.38 39.70 19.75
N LEU A 932 11.39 40.37 18.58
CA LEU A 932 12.28 40.00 17.47
C LEU A 932 13.78 40.19 17.79
N GLU A 933 14.12 40.98 18.81
CA GLU A 933 15.49 41.11 19.31
C GLU A 933 15.84 40.06 20.39
N ASP A 934 14.86 39.29 20.87
CA ASP A 934 15.06 38.24 21.89
C ASP A 934 15.55 36.93 21.23
N PRO A 935 16.73 36.39 21.62
CA PRO A 935 17.27 35.16 21.06
C PRO A 935 16.45 33.89 21.39
N HIS A 936 15.44 33.99 22.26
CA HIS A 936 14.51 32.90 22.56
C HIS A 936 13.33 32.82 21.59
N TRP A 937 13.03 33.90 20.84
CA TRP A 937 12.04 33.88 19.77
C TRP A 937 12.62 33.23 18.51
N ARG A 938 11.81 32.43 17.80
CA ARG A 938 12.17 31.80 16.51
C ARG A 938 11.45 32.44 15.31
N LEU A 939 10.88 33.62 15.52
CA LEU A 939 9.99 34.28 14.57
C LEU A 939 10.80 34.88 13.41
N ASP A 940 10.86 34.15 12.30
CA ASP A 940 11.52 34.53 11.05
C ASP A 940 10.79 35.71 10.34
N THR A 941 9.46 35.79 10.44
CA THR A 941 8.62 36.82 9.79
C THR A 941 7.49 37.31 10.69
N LEU A 942 7.44 38.62 10.92
CA LEU A 942 6.33 39.33 11.56
C LEU A 942 5.74 40.34 10.59
N ARG A 943 4.43 40.25 10.29
CA ARG A 943 3.71 41.22 9.44
C ARG A 943 2.73 42.03 10.28
N MET A 944 2.82 43.36 10.21
CA MET A 944 2.00 44.29 11.00
C MET A 944 1.56 45.51 10.17
N ASP A 945 1.17 45.36 8.90
CA ASP A 945 0.66 46.49 8.11
C ASP A 945 -0.69 46.97 8.69
N HIS A 946 -0.67 48.05 9.48
CA HIS A 946 -1.85 48.61 10.13
C HIS A 946 -2.30 49.91 9.46
N GLY A 947 -3.58 49.95 9.08
CA GLY A 947 -4.16 51.07 8.33
C GLY A 947 -4.82 52.14 9.22
N GLY A 948 -4.39 52.29 10.46
CA GLY A 948 -4.99 53.19 11.45
C GLY A 948 -6.39 52.78 11.96
N LEU A 949 -7.03 53.64 12.76
CA LEU A 949 -8.27 53.37 13.51
C LEU A 949 -9.45 52.78 12.70
N GLN A 950 -9.49 53.01 11.39
CA GLN A 950 -10.50 52.42 10.50
C GLN A 950 -10.45 50.89 10.42
N ARG A 951 -9.34 50.25 10.85
CA ARG A 951 -9.22 48.79 10.98
C ARG A 951 -10.04 48.19 12.13
N LEU A 952 -10.51 49.00 13.08
CA LEU A 952 -11.38 48.56 14.20
C LEU A 952 -12.86 48.34 13.80
N LYS A 953 -13.19 48.39 12.51
CA LYS A 953 -14.56 48.15 12.01
C LYS A 953 -14.77 46.67 11.72
N PRO A 954 -15.88 46.05 12.17
CA PRO A 954 -16.14 44.62 11.96
C PRO A 954 -16.35 44.27 10.48
N GLY A 955 -16.06 43.02 10.12
CA GLY A 955 -16.14 42.49 8.75
C GLY A 955 -15.31 43.28 7.72
N VAL A 956 -15.64 43.14 6.42
CA VAL A 956 -14.85 43.75 5.31
C VAL A 956 -14.72 45.28 5.35
N ARG A 957 -15.49 45.99 6.21
CA ARG A 957 -15.39 47.45 6.38
C ARG A 957 -14.04 47.91 6.96
N LYS A 958 -13.27 47.03 7.61
CA LYS A 958 -11.87 47.31 7.98
C LYS A 958 -10.98 47.61 6.77
N TYR A 959 -11.38 47.26 5.56
CA TYR A 959 -10.63 47.50 4.32
C TYR A 959 -11.00 48.80 3.59
N ALA A 960 -11.77 49.69 4.24
CA ALA A 960 -12.27 50.92 3.61
C ALA A 960 -11.15 51.77 2.97
N CYS A 961 -11.24 51.98 1.66
CA CYS A 961 -10.35 52.83 0.86
C CYS A 961 -11.12 54.00 0.24
N GLU A 962 -10.47 55.16 0.11
CA GLU A 962 -11.03 56.30 -0.63
C GLU A 962 -10.67 56.19 -2.11
N LEU A 963 -11.68 56.38 -2.97
CA LEU A 963 -11.52 56.37 -4.43
C LEU A 963 -11.69 57.78 -5.02
N GLU A 964 -10.90 58.08 -6.04
CA GLU A 964 -11.01 59.27 -6.87
C GLU A 964 -11.43 58.88 -8.30
N LEU A 965 -12.53 59.44 -8.81
CA LEU A 965 -12.96 59.24 -10.19
C LEU A 965 -11.99 59.97 -11.14
N ASP A 966 -11.51 59.32 -12.22
CA ASP A 966 -10.54 59.96 -13.14
C ASP A 966 -11.23 60.71 -14.30
N PRO A 967 -11.16 62.05 -14.38
CA PRO A 967 -11.73 62.80 -15.49
C PRO A 967 -11.03 62.55 -16.83
N ASN A 968 -9.83 61.95 -16.83
CA ASN A 968 -9.10 61.63 -18.05
C ASN A 968 -9.63 60.39 -18.79
N THR A 969 -10.20 59.42 -18.05
CA THR A 969 -10.80 58.21 -18.65
C THR A 969 -12.28 58.39 -19.02
N MET A 970 -12.96 59.35 -18.39
CA MET A 970 -14.40 59.56 -18.47
C MET A 970 -14.96 59.81 -19.88
N ASN A 971 -15.98 59.04 -20.28
CA ASN A 971 -16.72 59.31 -21.51
C ASN A 971 -17.46 60.67 -21.48
N ARG A 972 -17.61 61.32 -22.65
CA ARG A 972 -18.21 62.67 -22.77
C ARG A 972 -19.69 62.74 -22.36
N ARG A 973 -20.42 61.62 -22.32
CA ARG A 973 -21.82 61.56 -21.82
C ARG A 973 -21.93 61.50 -20.30
N LEU A 974 -20.81 61.55 -19.57
CA LEU A 974 -20.78 61.54 -18.12
C LEU A 974 -20.38 62.91 -17.56
N LYS A 975 -21.03 63.33 -16.48
CA LYS A 975 -20.76 64.59 -15.79
C LYS A 975 -20.40 64.37 -14.33
N LEU A 976 -19.27 64.94 -13.92
CA LEU A 976 -18.87 64.98 -12.51
C LEU A 976 -19.59 66.09 -11.74
N SER A 977 -19.85 65.82 -10.47
CA SER A 977 -20.43 66.72 -9.48
C SER A 977 -19.95 66.32 -8.08
N ASP A 978 -20.29 67.11 -7.06
CA ASP A 978 -20.01 66.81 -5.65
C ASP A 978 -18.51 66.51 -5.39
N ASN A 979 -17.66 67.50 -5.65
CA ASN A 979 -16.20 67.41 -5.56
C ASN A 979 -15.60 66.18 -6.28
N ASN A 980 -16.10 65.87 -7.47
CA ASN A 980 -15.73 64.71 -8.30
C ASN A 980 -16.02 63.33 -7.65
N ARG A 981 -16.91 63.26 -6.65
CA ARG A 981 -17.31 62.00 -6.00
C ARG A 981 -18.61 61.42 -6.59
N LYS A 982 -19.26 62.14 -7.50
CA LYS A 982 -20.54 61.76 -8.10
C LYS A 982 -20.55 61.93 -9.62
N VAL A 983 -20.88 60.86 -10.33
CA VAL A 983 -21.04 60.82 -11.78
C VAL A 983 -22.53 60.70 -12.15
N THR A 984 -22.98 61.45 -13.15
CA THR A 984 -24.34 61.41 -13.69
C THR A 984 -24.30 61.30 -15.21
N TYR A 985 -25.20 60.49 -15.80
CA TYR A 985 -25.36 60.40 -17.26
C TYR A 985 -26.09 61.63 -17.81
N VAL A 986 -25.62 62.17 -18.93
CA VAL A 986 -26.20 63.32 -19.63
C VAL A 986 -26.61 62.88 -21.04
N MET A 987 -27.87 63.11 -21.42
CA MET A 987 -28.45 62.61 -22.67
C MET A 987 -28.33 63.58 -23.85
N GLU A 988 -28.33 64.89 -23.59
CA GLU A 988 -28.53 65.92 -24.63
C GLU A 988 -27.26 66.72 -24.98
N GLU A 989 -26.25 66.76 -24.10
CA GLU A 989 -25.01 67.54 -24.28
C GLU A 989 -23.75 66.75 -23.88
N ASP A 990 -22.88 66.49 -24.87
CA ASP A 990 -21.53 65.98 -24.62
C ASP A 990 -20.71 67.00 -23.82
N GLN A 991 -20.10 66.56 -22.71
CA GLN A 991 -19.27 67.41 -21.88
C GLN A 991 -17.93 67.70 -22.57
N SER A 992 -17.49 68.97 -22.51
CA SER A 992 -16.29 69.50 -23.18
C SER A 992 -14.98 69.14 -22.47
N TYR A 993 -14.74 67.84 -22.26
CA TYR A 993 -13.46 67.36 -21.72
C TYR A 993 -12.35 67.36 -22.79
N PRO A 994 -11.09 67.68 -22.41
CA PRO A 994 -9.94 67.55 -23.31
C PRO A 994 -9.76 66.12 -23.82
N ASP A 995 -9.28 65.97 -25.06
CA ASP A 995 -8.91 64.67 -25.60
C ASP A 995 -7.74 64.07 -24.83
N HIS A 996 -7.83 62.77 -24.54
CA HIS A 996 -6.87 62.01 -23.77
C HIS A 996 -6.80 60.58 -24.32
N PRO A 997 -5.62 59.93 -24.40
CA PRO A 997 -5.50 58.56 -24.93
C PRO A 997 -6.36 57.55 -24.16
N ASP A 998 -6.45 57.70 -22.83
CA ASP A 998 -7.21 56.79 -21.96
C ASP A 998 -8.72 57.04 -21.90
N ARG A 999 -9.26 57.98 -22.68
CA ARG A 999 -10.68 58.35 -22.63
C ARG A 999 -11.55 57.32 -23.35
N PHE A 1000 -12.56 56.78 -22.66
CA PHE A 1000 -13.59 55.95 -23.27
C PHE A 1000 -14.43 56.76 -24.29
N ASP A 1001 -14.49 56.32 -25.54
CA ASP A 1001 -15.22 57.03 -26.60
C ASP A 1001 -16.63 56.51 -26.86
N TYR A 1002 -16.85 55.20 -26.75
CA TYR A 1002 -18.10 54.54 -27.16
C TYR A 1002 -19.15 54.43 -26.04
N HIS A 1003 -18.85 53.71 -24.95
CA HIS A 1003 -19.78 53.49 -23.83
C HIS A 1003 -19.66 54.57 -22.74
N PRO A 1004 -20.75 54.91 -22.01
CA PRO A 1004 -20.74 55.91 -20.94
C PRO A 1004 -20.05 55.39 -19.67
N GLN A 1005 -18.72 55.32 -19.69
CA GLN A 1005 -17.87 54.69 -18.66
C GLN A 1005 -16.73 55.59 -18.16
N LEU A 1006 -16.18 55.25 -16.98
CA LEU A 1006 -14.96 55.84 -16.40
C LEU A 1006 -14.21 54.81 -15.53
N LEU A 1007 -12.94 55.08 -15.25
CA LEU A 1007 -12.16 54.44 -14.18
C LEU A 1007 -11.81 55.42 -13.05
N CYS A 1008 -11.53 54.87 -11.87
CA CYS A 1008 -10.89 55.59 -10.77
C CYS A 1008 -9.38 55.71 -11.01
N ARG A 1009 -8.76 56.70 -10.35
CA ARG A 1009 -7.31 56.94 -10.40
C ARG A 1009 -6.50 55.94 -9.61
N ASN A 1010 -7.04 55.49 -8.48
CA ASN A 1010 -6.37 54.62 -7.53
C ASN A 1010 -6.17 53.23 -8.13
N ASP A 1011 -4.94 52.71 -8.04
CA ASP A 1011 -4.70 51.28 -8.17
C ASP A 1011 -5.14 50.59 -6.86
N LEU A 1012 -5.92 49.52 -6.98
CA LEU A 1012 -6.38 48.70 -5.87
C LEU A 1012 -5.28 47.68 -5.54
N THR A 1013 -4.67 47.84 -4.37
CA THR A 1013 -3.54 47.02 -3.90
C THR A 1013 -3.84 46.42 -2.53
N GLY A 1014 -3.40 45.18 -2.29
CA GLY A 1014 -3.72 44.46 -1.05
C GLY A 1014 -5.21 44.18 -0.95
N ARG A 1015 -5.86 44.64 0.13
CA ARG A 1015 -7.30 44.49 0.36
C ARG A 1015 -8.00 45.85 0.38
N CYS A 1016 -9.03 46.00 -0.45
CA CYS A 1016 -9.76 47.26 -0.65
C CYS A 1016 -11.27 47.07 -0.51
N TYR A 1017 -11.94 48.00 0.17
CA TYR A 1017 -13.40 48.04 0.31
C TYR A 1017 -13.92 49.45 0.03
N TRP A 1018 -15.01 49.56 -0.73
CA TRP A 1018 -15.71 50.83 -0.92
C TRP A 1018 -17.21 50.61 -1.10
N GLU A 1019 -17.97 51.69 -0.89
CA GLU A 1019 -19.43 51.68 -1.03
C GLU A 1019 -19.89 52.77 -2.01
N VAL A 1020 -20.91 52.46 -2.81
CA VAL A 1020 -21.53 53.36 -3.79
C VAL A 1020 -23.04 53.42 -3.63
N GLU A 1021 -23.57 54.64 -3.66
CA GLU A 1021 -25.00 54.91 -3.85
C GLU A 1021 -25.27 55.12 -5.35
N TRP A 1022 -26.22 54.38 -5.91
CA TRP A 1022 -26.53 54.40 -7.33
C TRP A 1022 -28.03 54.58 -7.60
N ARG A 1023 -28.38 54.97 -8.83
CA ARG A 1023 -29.77 55.03 -9.31
C ARG A 1023 -29.79 54.94 -10.83
N GLY A 1024 -30.79 54.28 -11.40
CA GLY A 1024 -31.00 54.09 -12.82
C GLY A 1024 -30.53 52.71 -13.29
N SER A 1025 -29.65 52.67 -14.29
CA SER A 1025 -28.97 51.45 -14.75
C SER A 1025 -27.47 51.74 -14.80
N VAL A 1026 -26.72 50.99 -13.97
CA VAL A 1026 -25.30 51.23 -13.71
C VAL A 1026 -24.53 49.91 -13.70
N TYR A 1027 -23.24 49.97 -14.05
CA TYR A 1027 -22.30 48.87 -13.84
C TYR A 1027 -21.28 49.33 -12.81
N ILE A 1028 -21.11 48.53 -11.77
CA ILE A 1028 -20.13 48.73 -10.71
C ILE A 1028 -19.06 47.67 -10.95
N SER A 1029 -17.85 48.11 -11.28
CA SER A 1029 -16.87 47.26 -11.95
C SER A 1029 -15.49 47.35 -11.31
N VAL A 1030 -14.71 46.29 -11.49
CA VAL A 1030 -13.26 46.26 -11.26
C VAL A 1030 -12.60 45.75 -12.52
N SER A 1031 -11.49 46.37 -12.92
CA SER A 1031 -10.85 46.11 -14.22
C SER A 1031 -9.33 46.34 -14.15
N TYR A 1032 -8.59 45.70 -15.05
CA TYR A 1032 -7.20 46.08 -15.30
C TYR A 1032 -7.12 47.45 -15.97
N ARG A 1033 -6.07 48.21 -15.66
CA ARG A 1033 -5.82 49.51 -16.29
C ARG A 1033 -5.59 49.41 -17.81
N GLY A 1034 -5.23 48.22 -18.32
CA GLY A 1034 -5.07 47.92 -19.75
C GLY A 1034 -6.35 47.84 -20.60
N ILE A 1035 -7.55 47.87 -20.00
CA ILE A 1035 -8.82 47.73 -20.73
C ILE A 1035 -8.93 48.67 -21.94
N SER A 1036 -9.38 48.12 -23.07
CA SER A 1036 -9.56 48.90 -24.31
C SER A 1036 -10.45 50.11 -24.08
N ARG A 1037 -10.04 51.25 -24.65
CA ARG A 1037 -10.75 52.54 -24.52
C ARG A 1037 -11.68 52.84 -25.69
N LYS A 1038 -11.54 52.06 -26.78
CA LYS A 1038 -12.15 52.33 -28.08
C LYS A 1038 -12.68 51.06 -28.71
N GLY A 1039 -13.73 51.17 -29.51
CA GLY A 1039 -14.40 50.05 -30.18
C GLY A 1039 -15.78 49.77 -29.60
N SER A 1040 -16.35 48.59 -29.89
CA SER A 1040 -17.69 48.20 -29.43
C SER A 1040 -17.66 47.44 -28.10
N ASP A 1041 -17.78 46.11 -28.12
CA ASP A 1041 -18.09 45.32 -26.93
C ASP A 1041 -16.85 45.06 -26.06
N ASP A 1042 -15.66 44.92 -26.67
CA ASP A 1042 -14.39 44.69 -25.95
C ASP A 1042 -14.00 45.84 -25.00
N CYS A 1043 -14.54 47.05 -25.17
CA CYS A 1043 -14.30 48.18 -24.27
C CYS A 1043 -15.34 48.30 -23.14
N ARG A 1044 -16.40 47.49 -23.14
CA ARG A 1044 -17.47 47.51 -22.13
C ARG A 1044 -17.03 46.76 -20.87
N PHE A 1045 -17.29 47.32 -19.70
CA PHE A 1045 -17.07 46.60 -18.45
C PHE A 1045 -17.95 45.33 -18.38
N GLY A 1046 -17.32 44.19 -18.09
CA GLY A 1046 -17.93 42.86 -18.12
C GLY A 1046 -18.05 42.23 -19.52
N GLY A 1047 -17.79 42.99 -20.60
CA GLY A 1047 -17.80 42.50 -21.99
C GLY A 1047 -16.50 41.80 -22.41
N ASN A 1048 -15.47 41.83 -21.58
CA ASN A 1048 -14.13 41.28 -21.82
C ASN A 1048 -13.64 40.46 -20.60
N ASP A 1049 -12.49 39.80 -20.76
CA ASP A 1049 -11.78 39.06 -19.71
C ASP A 1049 -10.97 39.96 -18.75
N GLN A 1050 -10.88 41.27 -19.04
CA GLN A 1050 -10.13 42.26 -18.26
C GLN A 1050 -10.99 43.04 -17.24
N SER A 1051 -12.25 42.65 -17.06
CA SER A 1051 -13.16 43.32 -16.13
C SER A 1051 -14.27 42.41 -15.59
N TRP A 1052 -14.65 42.69 -14.34
CA TRP A 1052 -15.68 42.00 -13.59
C TRP A 1052 -16.68 43.05 -13.09
N SER A 1053 -17.97 42.85 -13.37
CA SER A 1053 -18.97 43.90 -13.16
C SER A 1053 -20.25 43.36 -12.53
N LEU A 1054 -20.82 44.16 -11.63
CA LEU A 1054 -22.20 44.05 -11.18
C LEU A 1054 -23.05 45.10 -11.90
N GLU A 1055 -23.96 44.66 -12.76
CA GLU A 1055 -25.05 45.49 -13.25
C GLU A 1055 -26.13 45.59 -12.17
N SER A 1056 -26.60 46.81 -11.93
CA SER A 1056 -27.67 47.11 -10.97
C SER A 1056 -28.71 48.03 -11.63
N SER A 1057 -29.99 47.68 -11.50
CA SER A 1057 -31.12 48.42 -12.08
C SER A 1057 -32.20 48.76 -11.06
N ASP A 1058 -32.84 49.93 -11.21
CA ASP A 1058 -33.88 50.47 -10.30
C ASP A 1058 -35.08 49.51 -10.04
N ASP A 1059 -35.25 48.46 -10.85
CA ASP A 1059 -36.24 47.39 -10.65
C ASP A 1059 -35.81 46.30 -9.65
N GLY A 1060 -34.64 46.45 -9.02
CA GLY A 1060 -34.11 45.54 -8.01
C GLY A 1060 -33.43 44.28 -8.56
N ARG A 1061 -33.27 44.16 -9.88
CA ARG A 1061 -32.49 43.08 -10.50
C ARG A 1061 -30.99 43.38 -10.46
N TYR A 1062 -30.21 42.31 -10.33
CA TYR A 1062 -28.76 42.33 -10.29
C TYR A 1062 -28.23 41.24 -11.22
N PHE A 1063 -27.26 41.58 -12.06
CA PHE A 1063 -26.59 40.66 -12.97
C PHE A 1063 -25.09 40.83 -12.82
N VAL A 1064 -24.34 39.73 -12.85
CA VAL A 1064 -22.87 39.79 -12.91
C VAL A 1064 -22.39 39.46 -14.31
N TRP A 1065 -21.37 40.20 -14.74
CA TRP A 1065 -20.81 40.17 -16.07
C TRP A 1065 -19.29 40.02 -16.02
N ASN A 1066 -18.78 39.02 -16.74
CA ASN A 1066 -17.37 38.86 -17.09
C ASN A 1066 -17.26 38.11 -18.43
N ASN A 1067 -16.32 38.49 -19.29
CA ASN A 1067 -16.10 37.89 -20.61
C ASN A 1067 -17.39 37.71 -21.44
N ASN A 1068 -18.21 38.77 -21.47
CA ASN A 1068 -19.51 38.84 -22.14
C ASN A 1068 -20.53 37.77 -21.68
N ARG A 1069 -20.34 37.21 -20.48
CA ARG A 1069 -21.20 36.18 -19.89
C ARG A 1069 -22.00 36.77 -18.72
N GLU A 1070 -23.30 36.88 -18.93
CA GLU A 1070 -24.28 37.37 -17.95
C GLU A 1070 -24.73 36.23 -17.00
N THR A 1071 -24.79 36.50 -15.70
CA THR A 1071 -25.42 35.59 -14.72
C THR A 1071 -26.37 36.36 -13.81
N PRO A 1072 -27.67 36.01 -13.74
CA PRO A 1072 -28.65 36.68 -12.87
C PRO A 1072 -28.48 36.29 -11.41
N ILE A 1073 -28.53 37.26 -10.49
CA ILE A 1073 -28.50 37.02 -9.05
C ILE A 1073 -29.93 36.91 -8.51
N SER A 1074 -30.23 35.82 -7.80
CA SER A 1074 -31.54 35.60 -7.17
C SER A 1074 -31.63 36.34 -5.83
N SER A 1075 -32.39 37.44 -5.77
CA SER A 1075 -32.59 38.25 -4.56
C SER A 1075 -34.08 38.39 -4.22
N SER A 1076 -34.45 38.08 -2.97
CA SER A 1076 -35.84 38.01 -2.51
C SER A 1076 -36.34 39.20 -1.67
N SER A 1077 -35.53 40.24 -1.46
CA SER A 1077 -35.83 41.34 -0.52
C SER A 1077 -35.62 42.76 -1.10
N SER A 1078 -36.08 43.76 -0.33
CA SER A 1078 -36.27 45.16 -0.73
C SER A 1078 -35.10 45.82 -1.46
N VAL A 1079 -35.44 46.72 -2.38
CA VAL A 1079 -34.49 47.53 -3.14
C VAL A 1079 -33.71 48.44 -2.19
N SER A 1080 -32.40 48.19 -2.07
CA SER A 1080 -31.45 49.18 -1.58
C SER A 1080 -30.58 49.66 -2.73
N ASN A 1081 -30.49 50.98 -2.87
CA ASN A 1081 -29.73 51.66 -3.90
C ASN A 1081 -28.24 51.84 -3.52
N ARG A 1082 -27.72 50.96 -2.66
CA ARG A 1082 -26.34 51.01 -2.15
C ARG A 1082 -25.68 49.64 -2.23
N VAL A 1083 -24.53 49.61 -2.89
CA VAL A 1083 -23.71 48.42 -3.11
C VAL A 1083 -22.34 48.66 -2.49
N ALA A 1084 -21.78 47.62 -1.87
CA ALA A 1084 -20.40 47.58 -1.44
C ALA A 1084 -19.60 46.62 -2.32
N VAL A 1085 -18.33 46.93 -2.53
CA VAL A 1085 -17.37 46.10 -3.25
C VAL A 1085 -16.20 45.84 -2.33
N TYR A 1086 -15.74 44.59 -2.27
CA TYR A 1086 -14.55 44.15 -1.59
C TYR A 1086 -13.62 43.44 -2.59
N VAL A 1087 -12.33 43.75 -2.54
CA VAL A 1087 -11.30 43.11 -3.36
C VAL A 1087 -10.16 42.66 -2.45
N ASP A 1088 -9.77 41.40 -2.58
CA ASP A 1088 -8.55 40.83 -2.02
C ASP A 1088 -7.62 40.46 -3.18
N CYS A 1089 -6.70 41.36 -3.51
CA CYS A 1089 -5.78 41.16 -4.64
C CYS A 1089 -4.84 39.95 -4.41
N PRO A 1090 -4.26 39.73 -3.21
CA PRO A 1090 -3.50 38.51 -2.90
C PRO A 1090 -4.30 37.21 -3.02
N ALA A 1091 -5.53 37.16 -2.50
CA ALA A 1091 -6.35 35.95 -2.54
C ALA A 1091 -6.99 35.69 -3.93
N GLY A 1092 -7.03 36.71 -4.80
CA GLY A 1092 -7.69 36.60 -6.10
C GLY A 1092 -9.22 36.72 -6.02
N THR A 1093 -9.73 37.45 -5.02
CA THR A 1093 -11.16 37.47 -4.70
C THR A 1093 -11.77 38.86 -4.92
N LEU A 1094 -12.94 38.92 -5.56
CA LEU A 1094 -13.74 40.14 -5.72
C LEU A 1094 -15.19 39.84 -5.33
N SER A 1095 -15.67 40.47 -4.27
CA SER A 1095 -17.00 40.25 -3.70
C SER A 1095 -17.89 41.49 -3.79
N PHE A 1096 -19.15 41.30 -4.16
CA PHE A 1096 -20.18 42.33 -4.22
C PHE A 1096 -21.24 42.08 -3.15
N TYR A 1097 -21.67 43.15 -2.47
CA TYR A 1097 -22.70 43.10 -1.43
C TYR A 1097 -23.74 44.19 -1.64
N ARG A 1098 -25.01 43.92 -1.31
CA ARG A 1098 -26.02 44.96 -1.09
C ARG A 1098 -25.89 45.46 0.35
N VAL A 1099 -25.96 46.77 0.53
CA VAL A 1099 -25.93 47.39 1.87
C VAL A 1099 -27.37 47.73 2.27
N SER A 1100 -27.88 47.11 3.33
CA SER A 1100 -29.27 47.29 3.80
C SER A 1100 -29.28 47.48 5.31
N SER A 1101 -29.76 48.63 5.80
CA SER A 1101 -29.74 49.01 7.22
C SER A 1101 -28.38 48.78 7.89
N ASP A 1102 -27.31 49.18 7.18
CA ASP A 1102 -25.90 48.94 7.49
C ASP A 1102 -25.43 47.48 7.63
N THR A 1103 -26.28 46.48 7.40
CA THR A 1103 -25.88 45.08 7.16
C THR A 1103 -25.38 44.88 5.72
N LEU A 1104 -24.35 44.05 5.54
CA LEU A 1104 -23.90 43.61 4.21
C LEU A 1104 -24.57 42.27 3.85
N ILE A 1105 -25.27 42.25 2.73
CA ILE A 1105 -25.88 41.04 2.16
C ILE A 1105 -25.07 40.67 0.93
N HIS A 1106 -24.40 39.52 0.96
CA HIS A 1106 -23.62 39.01 -0.17
C HIS A 1106 -24.50 38.87 -1.43
N LEU A 1107 -23.94 39.25 -2.59
CA LEU A 1107 -24.59 39.12 -3.89
C LEU A 1107 -23.85 38.13 -4.79
N HIS A 1108 -22.51 38.25 -4.87
CA HIS A 1108 -21.67 37.39 -5.69
C HIS A 1108 -20.19 37.54 -5.31
N THR A 1109 -19.38 36.52 -5.61
CA THR A 1109 -17.92 36.58 -5.53
C THR A 1109 -17.28 35.95 -6.76
N PHE A 1110 -16.38 36.70 -7.40
CA PHE A 1110 -15.46 36.19 -8.41
C PHE A 1110 -14.18 35.70 -7.73
N ASN A 1111 -13.71 34.52 -8.12
CA ASN A 1111 -12.40 33.97 -7.73
C ASN A 1111 -11.55 33.81 -9.00
N THR A 1112 -10.41 34.50 -9.06
CA THR A 1112 -9.54 34.59 -10.25
C THR A 1112 -8.13 35.05 -9.86
N THR A 1113 -7.09 34.59 -10.55
CA THR A 1113 -5.75 35.16 -10.38
C THR A 1113 -5.68 36.54 -11.04
N PHE A 1114 -5.41 37.59 -10.27
CA PHE A 1114 -5.18 38.92 -10.82
C PHE A 1114 -3.74 39.06 -11.31
N THR A 1115 -3.54 39.45 -12.56
CA THR A 1115 -2.22 39.49 -13.23
C THR A 1115 -1.60 40.89 -13.31
N GLU A 1116 -2.41 41.93 -13.13
CA GLU A 1116 -2.02 43.34 -13.22
C GLU A 1116 -2.72 44.17 -12.12
N PRO A 1117 -2.24 45.39 -11.80
CA PRO A 1117 -2.94 46.30 -10.91
C PRO A 1117 -4.39 46.56 -11.36
N LEU A 1118 -5.31 46.40 -10.41
CA LEU A 1118 -6.74 46.61 -10.61
C LEU A 1118 -7.12 48.07 -10.36
N CYS A 1119 -8.22 48.50 -10.95
CA CYS A 1119 -8.84 49.80 -10.70
C CYS A 1119 -10.36 49.67 -10.69
N ALA A 1120 -11.01 50.44 -9.82
CA ALA A 1120 -12.47 50.51 -9.78
C ALA A 1120 -13.01 51.28 -10.99
N GLY A 1121 -14.14 50.86 -11.54
CA GLY A 1121 -14.76 51.44 -12.72
C GLY A 1121 -16.28 51.54 -12.60
N PHE A 1122 -16.87 52.48 -13.33
CA PHE A 1122 -18.31 52.69 -13.36
C PHE A 1122 -18.82 52.94 -14.77
N ALA A 1123 -19.87 52.23 -15.18
CA ALA A 1123 -20.71 52.60 -16.33
C ALA A 1123 -22.03 53.19 -15.83
N VAL A 1124 -22.54 54.24 -16.48
CA VAL A 1124 -23.82 54.85 -16.15
C VAL A 1124 -24.63 55.04 -17.42
N TRP A 1125 -25.56 54.12 -17.68
CA TRP A 1125 -26.43 54.14 -18.87
C TRP A 1125 -27.63 55.08 -18.68
N SER A 1126 -28.11 55.17 -17.44
CA SER A 1126 -29.10 56.15 -17.01
C SER A 1126 -28.93 56.42 -15.52
N GLY A 1127 -29.25 57.63 -15.09
CA GLY A 1127 -29.15 58.02 -13.68
C GLY A 1127 -27.72 58.38 -13.25
N ARG A 1128 -27.26 57.85 -12.12
CA ARG A 1128 -26.06 58.34 -11.40
C ARG A 1128 -25.42 57.30 -10.48
N VAL A 1129 -24.13 57.47 -10.20
CA VAL A 1129 -23.35 56.76 -9.15
C VAL A 1129 -22.64 57.81 -8.28
N SER A 1130 -22.64 57.60 -6.97
CA SER A 1130 -22.00 58.47 -5.97
C SER A 1130 -21.16 57.64 -5.01
N LEU A 1131 -19.89 57.98 -4.82
CA LEU A 1131 -19.00 57.35 -3.84
C LEU A 1131 -19.43 57.72 -2.42
N CYS A 1132 -19.75 56.73 -1.59
CA CYS A 1132 -20.09 56.99 -0.20
C CYS A 1132 -18.83 57.40 0.60
N LEU A 1133 -19.00 58.18 1.66
CA LEU A 1133 -17.97 58.28 2.70
C LEU A 1133 -18.24 57.17 3.71
N CYS A 1134 -17.31 56.24 3.88
CA CYS A 1134 -17.32 55.34 5.02
C CYS A 1134 -17.06 56.17 6.28
N ARG A 1135 -18.12 56.67 6.94
CA ARG A 1135 -18.05 57.64 8.05
C ARG A 1135 -16.87 57.37 8.99
N ARG A 1136 -16.01 58.37 9.15
CA ARG A 1136 -15.15 58.50 10.34
C ARG A 1136 -16.06 58.94 11.48
N GLU A 1137 -16.62 57.98 12.22
CA GLU A 1137 -17.24 58.29 13.50
C GLU A 1137 -16.12 58.57 14.49
N SER A 1138 -15.98 59.83 14.88
CA SER A 1138 -15.12 60.21 15.99
C SER A 1138 -15.76 59.70 17.29
N LEU A 1139 -14.98 58.99 18.10
CA LEU A 1139 -15.38 58.50 19.43
C LEU A 1139 -15.66 59.61 20.47
N SER A 1140 -15.72 60.88 20.04
CA SER A 1140 -16.00 62.06 20.86
C SER A 1140 -17.41 62.11 21.44
N ASP A 1141 -18.39 61.50 20.75
CA ASP A 1141 -19.82 61.82 20.96
C ASP A 1141 -20.56 60.82 21.86
N ARG A 1142 -19.85 59.89 22.54
CA ARG A 1142 -20.44 58.97 23.54
C ARG A 1142 -20.32 59.43 25.00
N ASN A 1143 -19.71 60.58 25.28
CA ASN A 1143 -19.57 61.14 26.64
C ASN A 1143 -20.59 62.25 26.96
N SER A 1144 -21.81 62.20 26.42
CA SER A 1144 -22.88 63.17 26.76
C SER A 1144 -24.31 62.65 26.61
N ALA A 1145 -24.63 61.52 27.24
CA ALA A 1145 -25.96 61.16 27.74
C ALA A 1145 -25.81 60.02 28.78
N ASP A 1146 -26.63 60.04 29.84
CA ASP A 1146 -26.53 59.16 31.03
C ASP A 1146 -26.60 57.65 30.75
#